data_AF-A0A285N1L8-F1
#
_entry.id   AF-A0A285N1L8-F1
#
_cell.length_a   1.000
_cell.length_b   1.000
_cell.length_c   1.000
_cell.angle_alpha   90.00
_cell.angle_beta   90.00
_cell.angle_gamma   90.00
#
_symmetry.space_group_name_H-M   'P 1'
#
loop_
_entity.id
_entity.type
_entity.pdbx_description
1 polymer ?
#
loop_
_entity_poly.entity_id
_entity_poly.type
_entity_poly.pdbx_seq_one_letter_code
_entity_poly.pdbx_strand_id
1 'polypeptide(L)'
;MRVILILFFSFFLVSYANNCLKCHKGIEPIRELDSEMMKEILEISKKVGYPGNDCIVCHGGNPEAEDKENAHKGTVEVFLQGVKTEHGIKKGPQNFYPDPGSPWINQYTCGICHQEQVRTQFTSLMFTEAGKIQGSLWGFGGINGYQHDIGNYAVKTVDLHKTLGTKIYKEYMQKLKKLEPQVFPEKMKGLPAAPTAEEVEKNPQLAVYTYLRQECLRCHTGVKGRSKRGDYRGLGCSSCHIPYSNEGFYEGNDPTIPKDERGHMLVHTIQGTRDAKVKINGIEYSGIPVETCTTCHDRGKRIGTSFQGLMETAYFSPFLEDGSPQPKLHTKHYIHLKPDIHLKKGMVCQDCHTSIDVHSDGTLTGTTLAPVEIECQDCHGTPDKYPWELPIGYSDEFGGNVPAKGKPRGVSFSIPEYMEKGEKYPPKDGYLLTARGNPFGNVVRDGDEVIVHTAGGKDIRLKPLKKLKEKGKLKKEAQVAMVQIKNHINKMECYTCHSTWAPQCYGCHIKIDYSKPVKHPDWVSIGNDHDSSGLTADARGEIKKHLIEGNIVETRSYLRWENPPLAVNGENRISPAVPGCQTTVTVIGKDGKPLLLNHIFRIPNVEGAGEKGQLAIDISPIQPHTVQKESRSCESCHTNPVAMGYGIERGKIYENPSKPYVVELTTPDGKIIPKKYKTQINSIKNLEYDWSRFVSEDGTQLQTVGHHFKNSRPLNNKERAKLDRRGVCLSCHQTMPDRDIAVSLMVHVGEIADIDIDNDMHRFILHKLIIMGAWVQVLIVAGISLFIIIFPLWKKLKRGKK
;
A
#
# COMPACT_ATOMS: atom_id res chain seq x y z
N MET A 1 17.21 88.62 1.33
CA MET A 1 16.21 88.35 2.39
C MET A 1 14.83 88.27 1.75
N ARG A 2 14.40 87.08 1.31
CA ARG A 2 12.99 86.78 1.00
C ARG A 2 12.81 85.26 0.99
N VAL A 3 11.83 84.87 1.77
CA VAL A 3 11.45 83.56 2.29
C VAL A 3 10.62 82.77 1.26
N ILE A 4 11.06 81.54 0.97
CA ILE A 4 10.33 80.25 0.99
C ILE A 4 8.87 80.24 0.48
N LEU A 5 8.61 79.39 -0.53
CA LEU A 5 7.60 78.31 -0.47
C LEU A 5 7.82 77.33 -1.65
N ILE A 6 8.39 76.16 -1.38
CA ILE A 6 8.28 74.98 -2.26
C ILE A 6 7.67 73.87 -1.42
N LEU A 7 6.46 73.48 -1.79
CA LEU A 7 5.71 72.36 -1.24
C LEU A 7 6.45 71.04 -1.54
N PHE A 8 6.95 70.39 -0.50
CA PHE A 8 7.34 68.98 -0.53
C PHE A 8 6.07 68.13 -0.35
N PHE A 9 5.56 67.54 -1.43
CA PHE A 9 4.61 66.43 -1.34
C PHE A 9 5.42 65.15 -1.07
N SER A 10 5.61 64.83 0.20
CA SER A 10 6.10 63.51 0.62
C SER A 10 4.96 62.50 0.45
N PHE A 11 4.97 61.78 -0.67
CA PHE A 11 4.22 60.53 -0.78
C PHE A 11 4.79 59.57 0.27
N PHE A 12 4.07 59.39 1.38
CA PHE A 12 4.27 58.25 2.28
C PHE A 12 3.96 56.98 1.48
N LEU A 13 4.99 56.36 0.91
CA LEU A 13 4.95 54.95 0.58
C LEU A 13 4.95 54.20 1.93
N VAL A 14 3.76 53.98 2.49
CA VAL A 14 3.57 53.01 3.57
C VAL A 14 3.87 51.65 2.96
N SER A 15 5.12 51.19 3.08
CA SER A 15 5.40 49.77 2.91
C SER A 15 4.75 49.09 4.11
N TYR A 16 3.57 48.49 3.91
CA TYR A 16 3.02 47.58 4.92
C TYR A 16 3.99 46.41 5.02
N ALA A 17 4.88 46.45 6.01
CA ALA A 17 5.66 45.30 6.42
C ALA A 17 4.68 44.26 7.01
N ASN A 18 4.91 42.96 6.77
CA ASN A 18 4.10 41.90 7.34
C ASN A 18 4.15 41.99 8.88
N ASN A 19 3.08 42.52 9.49
CA ASN A 19 3.00 42.76 10.93
C ASN A 19 3.06 41.45 11.74
N CYS A 20 2.64 40.31 11.17
CA CYS A 20 2.73 39.01 11.84
C CYS A 20 4.20 38.66 12.16
N LEU A 21 5.14 39.09 11.32
CA LEU A 21 6.58 38.87 11.52
C LEU A 21 7.18 39.71 12.67
N LYS A 22 6.45 40.66 13.25
CA LYS A 22 6.88 41.35 14.49
C LYS A 22 6.96 40.35 15.65
N CYS A 23 5.99 39.43 15.74
CA CYS A 23 5.95 38.38 16.76
C CYS A 23 6.64 37.10 16.29
N HIS A 24 6.41 36.70 15.03
CA HIS A 24 6.96 35.48 14.42
C HIS A 24 8.31 35.72 13.72
N LYS A 25 9.15 36.59 14.30
CA LYS A 25 10.40 37.01 13.67
C LYS A 25 11.32 35.81 13.45
N GLY A 26 11.59 35.51 12.19
CA GLY A 26 12.47 34.41 11.81
C GLY A 26 11.74 33.18 11.29
N ILE A 27 10.41 33.10 11.39
CA ILE A 27 9.63 32.02 10.78
C ILE A 27 10.02 31.83 9.31
N GLU A 28 10.15 30.57 8.89
CA GLU A 28 10.50 30.26 7.52
C GLU A 28 9.37 30.67 6.57
N PRO A 29 9.71 31.17 5.36
CA PRO A 29 8.69 31.34 4.33
C PRO A 29 8.12 29.97 3.98
N ILE A 30 6.80 29.90 3.79
CA ILE A 30 6.10 28.63 3.55
C ILE A 30 6.57 27.95 2.25
N ARG A 31 7.06 28.74 1.29
CA ARG A 31 7.69 28.35 0.02
C ARG A 31 8.84 29.30 -0.32
N GLU A 32 9.69 28.92 -1.27
CA GLU A 32 10.75 29.79 -1.79
C GLU A 32 10.13 31.07 -2.40
N LEU A 33 10.73 32.24 -2.11
CA LEU A 33 10.15 33.56 -2.42
C LEU A 33 9.93 33.80 -3.92
N ASP A 34 10.74 33.17 -4.76
CA ASP A 34 10.67 33.24 -6.22
C ASP A 34 9.82 32.14 -6.85
N SER A 35 9.29 31.20 -6.07
CA SER A 35 8.37 30.16 -6.55
C SER A 35 7.06 30.77 -7.08
N GLU A 36 6.44 30.09 -8.06
CA GLU A 36 5.16 30.52 -8.63
C GLU A 36 4.05 30.59 -7.58
N MET A 37 3.98 29.57 -6.70
CA MET A 37 3.06 29.55 -5.58
C MET A 37 3.24 30.76 -4.66
N MET A 38 4.48 31.12 -4.31
CA MET A 38 4.71 32.26 -3.41
C MET A 38 4.38 33.59 -4.09
N LYS A 39 4.67 33.73 -5.38
CA LYS A 39 4.25 34.91 -6.17
C LYS A 39 2.73 35.05 -6.19
N GLU A 40 1.99 33.97 -6.38
CA GLU A 40 0.53 34.01 -6.35
C GLU A 40 -0.01 34.39 -4.95
N ILE A 41 0.55 33.83 -3.88
CA ILE A 41 0.22 34.18 -2.50
C ILE A 41 0.44 35.68 -2.26
N LEU A 42 1.58 36.23 -2.68
CA LEU A 42 1.90 37.64 -2.54
C LEU A 42 0.95 38.52 -3.37
N GLU A 43 0.58 38.10 -4.58
CA GLU A 43 -0.43 38.82 -5.38
C GLU A 43 -1.82 38.79 -4.73
N ILE A 44 -2.21 37.67 -4.09
CA ILE A 44 -3.45 37.62 -3.29
C ILE A 44 -3.36 38.60 -2.11
N SER A 45 -2.25 38.61 -1.36
CA SER A 45 -2.04 39.54 -0.23
C SER A 45 -2.22 41.01 -0.65
N LYS A 46 -1.70 41.36 -1.83
CA LYS A 46 -1.83 42.69 -2.42
C LYS A 46 -3.27 43.01 -2.81
N LYS A 47 -4.00 42.06 -3.41
CA LYS A 47 -5.41 42.23 -3.80
C LYS A 47 -6.33 42.44 -2.60
N VAL A 48 -5.98 41.91 -1.42
CA VAL A 48 -6.76 42.09 -0.18
C VAL A 48 -6.32 43.29 0.66
N GLY A 49 -5.41 44.12 0.14
CA GLY A 49 -5.00 45.39 0.77
C GLY A 49 -3.79 45.30 1.71
N TYR A 50 -3.14 44.13 1.81
CA TYR A 50 -2.00 43.90 2.69
C TYR A 50 -0.79 43.35 1.92
N PRO A 51 -0.20 44.14 1.00
CA PRO A 51 0.89 43.67 0.16
C PRO A 51 2.07 43.19 1.01
N GLY A 52 2.53 41.96 0.74
CA GLY A 52 3.66 41.35 1.45
C GLY A 52 3.28 40.58 2.72
N ASN A 53 2.01 40.60 3.13
CA ASN A 53 1.52 39.74 4.21
C ASN A 53 0.96 38.42 3.64
N ASP A 54 1.86 37.46 3.45
CA ASP A 54 1.58 36.11 2.99
C ASP A 54 0.85 35.25 4.03
N CYS A 55 1.08 35.50 5.33
CA CYS A 55 0.52 34.70 6.42
C CYS A 55 -1.02 34.70 6.39
N ILE A 56 -1.64 35.87 6.22
CA ILE A 56 -3.11 36.00 6.26
C ILE A 56 -3.81 35.30 5.09
N VAL A 57 -3.10 34.98 4.00
CA VAL A 57 -3.67 34.29 2.83
C VAL A 57 -4.09 32.86 3.19
N CYS A 58 -3.33 32.20 4.05
CA CYS A 58 -3.63 30.85 4.52
C CYS A 58 -4.28 30.86 5.90
N HIS A 59 -3.78 31.71 6.80
CA HIS A 59 -4.20 31.70 8.21
C HIS A 59 -5.35 32.63 8.52
N GLY A 60 -5.67 33.65 7.70
CA GLY A 60 -6.60 34.70 8.10
C GLY A 60 -6.04 35.54 9.27
N GLY A 61 -6.91 35.94 10.19
CA GLY A 61 -6.54 36.81 11.32
C GLY A 61 -6.61 38.31 11.00
N ASN A 62 -6.27 39.12 12.00
CA ASN A 62 -6.24 40.58 11.89
C ASN A 62 -4.79 41.08 11.71
N PRO A 63 -4.38 41.46 10.49
CA PRO A 63 -3.02 41.95 10.22
C PRO A 63 -2.70 43.32 10.82
N GLU A 64 -3.69 44.06 11.34
CA GLU A 64 -3.49 45.40 11.95
C GLU A 64 -3.29 45.33 13.47
N ALA A 65 -3.64 44.21 14.09
CA ALA A 65 -3.50 44.03 15.53
C ALA A 65 -2.02 43.80 15.92
N GLU A 66 -1.64 44.33 17.09
CA GLU A 66 -0.27 44.19 17.63
C GLU A 66 -0.19 43.19 18.80
N ASP A 67 -1.33 42.73 19.31
CA ASP A 67 -1.40 41.72 20.37
C ASP A 67 -1.82 40.35 19.83
N LYS A 68 -1.39 39.30 20.53
CA LYS A 68 -1.62 37.90 20.15
C LYS A 68 -3.10 37.56 20.01
N GLU A 69 -3.95 38.09 20.88
CA GLU A 69 -5.36 37.67 20.93
C GLU A 69 -6.13 38.25 19.76
N ASN A 70 -5.94 39.53 19.44
CA ASN A 70 -6.63 40.18 18.34
C ASN A 70 -6.03 39.81 16.98
N ALA A 71 -4.71 39.59 16.88
CA ALA A 71 -4.08 39.16 15.64
C ALA A 71 -4.59 37.79 15.15
N HIS A 72 -4.92 36.89 16.08
CA HIS A 72 -5.41 35.54 15.79
C HIS A 72 -6.95 35.43 15.86
N LYS A 73 -7.67 36.51 15.53
CA LYS A 73 -9.14 36.54 15.45
C LYS A 73 -9.61 37.07 14.10
N GLY A 74 -10.68 36.46 13.61
CA GLY A 74 -11.36 36.93 12.40
C GLY A 74 -10.51 36.79 11.15
N THR A 75 -10.80 37.62 10.16
CA THR A 75 -10.13 37.66 8.86
C THR A 75 -10.36 39.03 8.24
N VAL A 76 -9.71 39.33 7.12
CA VAL A 76 -9.95 40.57 6.38
C VAL A 76 -11.24 40.47 5.57
N GLU A 77 -12.01 41.57 5.52
CA GLU A 77 -13.35 41.63 4.91
C GLU A 77 -13.37 41.14 3.44
N VAL A 78 -12.31 41.44 2.67
CA VAL A 78 -12.20 41.01 1.27
C VAL A 78 -12.20 39.48 1.13
N PHE A 79 -11.65 38.72 2.08
CA PHE A 79 -11.72 37.26 2.04
C PHE A 79 -13.13 36.71 2.26
N LEU A 80 -13.97 37.41 3.04
CA LEU A 80 -15.37 37.06 3.26
C LEU A 80 -16.21 37.27 2.00
N GLN A 81 -15.94 38.38 1.29
CA GLN A 81 -16.64 38.78 0.07
C GLN A 81 -16.15 37.99 -1.16
N GLY A 82 -14.87 37.64 -1.20
CA GLY A 82 -14.23 36.87 -2.25
C GLY A 82 -13.16 37.67 -3.01
N VAL A 83 -12.05 37.01 -3.29
CA VAL A 83 -10.89 37.54 -4.02
C VAL A 83 -10.92 37.04 -5.46
N LYS A 84 -10.63 37.93 -6.41
CA LYS A 84 -10.47 37.56 -7.81
C LYS A 84 -9.13 36.83 -8.03
N THR A 85 -9.20 35.55 -8.35
CA THR A 85 -8.07 34.72 -8.76
C THR A 85 -8.16 34.37 -10.24
N GLU A 86 -7.15 33.69 -10.76
CA GLU A 86 -7.20 33.11 -12.12
C GLU A 86 -8.33 32.07 -12.27
N HIS A 87 -8.77 31.48 -11.15
CA HIS A 87 -9.85 30.50 -11.10
C HIS A 87 -11.21 31.11 -10.74
N GLY A 88 -11.37 32.43 -10.91
CA GLY A 88 -12.60 33.17 -10.63
C GLY A 88 -12.61 33.83 -9.24
N ILE A 89 -13.80 34.17 -8.74
CA ILE A 89 -13.94 34.79 -7.42
C ILE A 89 -13.98 33.66 -6.36
N LYS A 90 -13.04 33.69 -5.41
CA LYS A 90 -12.89 32.68 -4.36
C LYS A 90 -12.87 33.33 -2.99
N LYS A 91 -13.63 32.77 -2.04
CA LYS A 91 -13.54 33.16 -0.64
C LYS A 91 -12.21 32.67 -0.06
N GLY A 92 -11.54 33.53 0.70
CA GLY A 92 -10.34 33.15 1.46
C GLY A 92 -10.67 32.73 2.89
N PRO A 93 -9.72 32.77 3.84
CA PRO A 93 -9.98 32.39 5.22
C PRO A 93 -11.18 33.14 5.81
N GLN A 94 -12.10 32.41 6.45
CA GLN A 94 -13.31 32.98 7.07
C GLN A 94 -13.11 33.34 8.55
N ASN A 95 -12.00 32.89 9.14
CA ASN A 95 -11.55 33.18 10.50
C ASN A 95 -10.03 32.93 10.55
N PHE A 96 -9.43 33.07 11.73
CA PHE A 96 -8.07 32.59 11.96
C PHE A 96 -8.03 31.05 11.94
N TYR A 97 -7.11 30.49 11.17
CA TYR A 97 -6.93 29.05 10.97
C TYR A 97 -5.56 28.61 11.46
N PRO A 98 -5.46 27.93 12.63
CA PRO A 98 -4.19 27.44 13.14
C PRO A 98 -3.55 26.35 12.26
N ASP A 99 -4.36 25.51 11.63
CA ASP A 99 -3.94 24.53 10.62
C ASP A 99 -4.72 24.75 9.31
N PRO A 100 -4.19 25.59 8.38
CA PRO A 100 -4.85 25.88 7.11
C PRO A 100 -5.07 24.66 6.22
N GLY A 101 -4.37 23.54 6.45
CA GLY A 101 -4.51 22.33 5.65
C GLY A 101 -5.67 21.43 6.06
N SER A 102 -6.38 21.76 7.14
CA SER A 102 -7.52 20.98 7.64
C SER A 102 -8.60 20.78 6.55
N PRO A 103 -9.09 19.55 6.32
CA PRO A 103 -10.05 19.28 5.25
C PRO A 103 -11.39 19.99 5.48
N TRP A 104 -11.67 20.39 6.72
CA TRP A 104 -12.91 21.05 7.13
C TRP A 104 -12.98 22.52 6.72
N ILE A 105 -11.83 23.15 6.43
CA ILE A 105 -11.75 24.57 6.03
C ILE A 105 -10.93 24.81 4.77
N ASN A 106 -10.23 23.81 4.23
CA ASN A 106 -9.22 24.06 3.19
C ASN A 106 -9.77 24.55 1.84
N GLN A 107 -11.08 24.50 1.62
CA GLN A 107 -11.74 25.20 0.50
C GLN A 107 -11.49 26.72 0.51
N TYR A 108 -11.21 27.28 1.69
CA TYR A 108 -10.93 28.69 1.93
C TYR A 108 -9.43 29.02 1.98
N THR A 109 -8.56 28.01 1.85
CA THR A 109 -7.10 28.16 1.94
C THR A 109 -6.45 27.54 0.69
N CYS A 110 -6.07 26.27 0.73
CA CYS A 110 -5.50 25.52 -0.39
C CYS A 110 -6.43 25.56 -1.61
N GLY A 111 -7.75 25.52 -1.39
CA GLY A 111 -8.79 25.52 -2.43
C GLY A 111 -8.94 26.83 -3.18
N ILE A 112 -8.26 27.91 -2.78
CA ILE A 112 -8.16 29.11 -3.60
C ILE A 112 -7.42 28.78 -4.90
N CYS A 113 -6.33 27.99 -4.81
CA CYS A 113 -5.44 27.62 -5.91
C CYS A 113 -5.55 26.14 -6.33
N HIS A 114 -5.88 25.20 -5.44
CA HIS A 114 -5.92 23.74 -5.67
C HIS A 114 -7.35 23.15 -5.62
N GLN A 115 -8.27 23.74 -6.40
CA GLN A 115 -9.70 23.41 -6.35
C GLN A 115 -10.02 21.96 -6.71
N GLU A 116 -9.25 21.37 -7.63
CA GLU A 116 -9.45 20.00 -8.08
C GLU A 116 -9.17 19.01 -6.94
N GLN A 117 -8.01 19.12 -6.31
CA GLN A 117 -7.61 18.25 -5.20
C GLN A 117 -8.51 18.45 -3.97
N VAL A 118 -8.84 19.70 -3.63
CA VAL A 118 -9.74 20.00 -2.51
C VAL A 118 -11.16 19.48 -2.75
N ARG A 119 -11.63 19.49 -4.00
CA ARG A 119 -12.94 18.92 -4.35
C ARG A 119 -12.97 17.40 -4.20
N THR A 120 -11.89 16.70 -4.57
CA THR A 120 -11.88 15.23 -4.60
C THR A 120 -11.43 14.60 -3.27
N GLN A 121 -10.74 15.33 -2.39
CA GLN A 121 -10.13 14.80 -1.16
C GLN A 121 -11.08 13.96 -0.30
N PHE A 122 -12.36 14.33 -0.20
CA PHE A 122 -13.35 13.65 0.64
C PHE A 122 -13.69 12.25 0.12
N THR A 123 -13.44 11.99 -1.16
CA THR A 123 -13.63 10.67 -1.78
C THR A 123 -12.38 9.79 -1.71
N SER A 124 -11.25 10.31 -1.22
CA SER A 124 -10.01 9.53 -1.08
C SER A 124 -10.11 8.44 -0.01
N LEU A 125 -9.29 7.40 -0.14
CA LEU A 125 -9.14 6.39 0.91
C LEU A 125 -8.48 6.93 2.17
N MET A 126 -7.62 7.96 2.03
CA MET A 126 -7.00 8.65 3.15
C MET A 126 -8.04 9.35 4.02
N PHE A 127 -9.18 9.76 3.45
CA PHE A 127 -10.29 10.33 4.20
C PHE A 127 -11.32 9.29 4.65
N THR A 128 -11.72 8.37 3.75
CA THR A 128 -12.83 7.44 4.00
C THR A 128 -12.42 6.18 4.77
N GLU A 129 -11.18 5.72 4.64
CA GLU A 129 -10.67 4.43 5.13
C GLU A 129 -11.51 3.18 4.79
N ALA A 130 -12.36 3.26 3.76
CA ALA A 130 -13.35 2.23 3.43
C ALA A 130 -12.77 0.82 3.29
N GLY A 131 -11.56 0.68 2.71
CA GLY A 131 -10.88 -0.62 2.60
C GLY A 131 -10.49 -1.25 3.94
N LYS A 132 -10.08 -0.45 4.93
CA LYS A 132 -9.74 -0.95 6.28
C LYS A 132 -11.01 -1.32 7.05
N ILE A 133 -12.04 -0.48 6.94
CA ILE A 133 -13.35 -0.71 7.55
C ILE A 133 -13.92 -2.04 7.05
N GLN A 134 -13.94 -2.24 5.74
CA GLN A 134 -14.42 -3.49 5.16
C GLN A 134 -13.67 -4.70 5.71
N GLY A 135 -12.34 -4.66 5.78
CA GLY A 135 -11.54 -5.78 6.30
C GLY A 135 -11.95 -6.20 7.71
N SER A 136 -12.18 -5.23 8.60
CA SER A 136 -12.61 -5.54 9.97
C SER A 136 -14.06 -6.02 10.03
N LEU A 137 -14.97 -5.43 9.24
CA LEU A 137 -16.36 -5.89 9.15
C LEU A 137 -16.44 -7.31 8.59
N TRP A 138 -15.56 -7.66 7.64
CA TRP A 138 -15.40 -9.02 7.16
C TRP A 138 -14.94 -9.95 8.29
N GLY A 139 -13.85 -9.59 9.00
CA GLY A 139 -13.31 -10.31 10.15
C GLY A 139 -14.32 -10.62 11.25
N PHE A 140 -15.29 -9.72 11.43
CA PHE A 140 -16.41 -9.86 12.35
C PHE A 140 -17.65 -10.40 11.64
N GLY A 141 -17.51 -11.39 10.77
CA GLY A 141 -18.63 -12.15 10.19
C GLY A 141 -19.33 -11.49 9.00
N GLY A 142 -18.66 -10.59 8.29
CA GLY A 142 -19.16 -10.03 7.04
C GLY A 142 -20.45 -9.24 7.20
N ILE A 143 -20.53 -8.35 8.21
CA ILE A 143 -21.74 -7.56 8.52
C ILE A 143 -22.32 -6.86 7.29
N ASN A 144 -21.46 -6.42 6.37
CA ASN A 144 -21.86 -5.74 5.13
C ASN A 144 -21.65 -6.60 3.87
N GLY A 145 -21.39 -7.91 4.04
CA GLY A 145 -21.03 -8.81 2.95
C GLY A 145 -19.90 -8.24 2.09
N TYR A 146 -20.06 -8.28 0.77
CA TYR A 146 -19.12 -7.70 -0.20
C TYR A 146 -19.37 -6.22 -0.51
N GLN A 147 -20.30 -5.54 0.16
CA GLN A 147 -20.61 -4.13 -0.13
C GLN A 147 -19.60 -3.21 0.56
N HIS A 148 -18.81 -2.46 -0.21
CA HIS A 148 -17.84 -1.50 0.33
C HIS A 148 -18.44 -0.08 0.47
N ASP A 149 -19.67 0.04 0.97
CA ASP A 149 -20.41 1.31 1.04
C ASP A 149 -20.34 2.01 2.42
N ILE A 150 -19.32 1.72 3.22
CA ILE A 150 -19.10 2.34 4.54
C ILE A 150 -17.73 3.04 4.57
N GLY A 151 -17.73 4.30 4.96
CA GLY A 151 -16.53 5.10 5.22
C GLY A 151 -16.58 5.76 6.60
N ASN A 152 -15.53 6.48 7.00
CA ASN A 152 -15.52 7.28 8.24
C ASN A 152 -16.73 8.23 8.31
N TYR A 153 -17.04 8.87 7.18
CA TYR A 153 -18.10 9.86 7.04
C TYR A 153 -18.99 9.52 5.84
N ALA A 154 -20.20 10.07 5.84
CA ALA A 154 -21.09 9.96 4.69
C ALA A 154 -20.55 10.83 3.55
N VAL A 155 -20.26 10.23 2.40
CA VAL A 155 -19.68 10.91 1.23
C VAL A 155 -20.30 10.33 -0.04
N LYS A 156 -20.37 11.14 -1.10
CA LYS A 156 -20.78 10.71 -2.44
C LYS A 156 -19.66 10.96 -3.45
N THR A 157 -19.63 10.15 -4.51
CA THR A 157 -18.76 10.40 -5.66
C THR A 157 -19.06 11.79 -6.24
N VAL A 158 -18.03 12.44 -6.76
CA VAL A 158 -18.15 13.69 -7.50
C VAL A 158 -18.75 13.41 -8.89
N ASP A 159 -19.50 14.38 -9.45
CA ASP A 159 -20.08 14.28 -10.79
C ASP A 159 -19.03 13.87 -11.84
N LEU A 160 -19.42 13.05 -12.82
CA LEU A 160 -18.49 12.51 -13.83
C LEU A 160 -17.72 13.59 -14.60
N HIS A 161 -18.37 14.70 -14.93
CA HIS A 161 -17.73 15.83 -15.63
C HIS A 161 -16.68 16.54 -14.77
N LYS A 162 -16.76 16.38 -13.44
CA LYS A 162 -15.85 16.93 -12.44
C LYS A 162 -14.83 15.91 -11.94
N THR A 163 -14.94 14.63 -12.32
CA THR A 163 -13.91 13.61 -12.07
C THR A 163 -12.61 14.01 -12.78
N LEU A 164 -11.45 13.77 -12.15
CA LEU A 164 -10.13 14.05 -12.72
C LEU A 164 -9.66 12.92 -13.65
N GLY A 165 -8.59 13.18 -14.41
CA GLY A 165 -7.99 12.22 -15.35
C GLY A 165 -8.33 12.48 -16.82
N THR A 166 -7.62 11.78 -17.72
CA THR A 166 -7.82 11.88 -19.17
C THR A 166 -9.14 11.26 -19.61
N LYS A 167 -9.55 11.52 -20.85
CA LYS A 167 -10.73 10.85 -21.44
C LYS A 167 -10.58 9.33 -21.43
N ILE A 168 -9.39 8.82 -21.79
CA ILE A 168 -9.08 7.38 -21.81
C ILE A 168 -9.24 6.79 -20.40
N TYR A 169 -8.66 7.46 -19.39
CA TYR A 169 -8.79 7.07 -18.00
C TYR A 169 -10.24 7.03 -17.53
N LYS A 170 -11.02 8.09 -17.80
CA LYS A 170 -12.44 8.13 -17.41
C LYS A 170 -13.25 7.01 -18.04
N GLU A 171 -13.04 6.74 -19.33
CA GLU A 171 -13.69 5.61 -20.03
C GLU A 171 -13.31 4.27 -19.41
N TYR A 172 -12.05 4.10 -19.05
CA TYR A 172 -11.55 2.88 -18.41
C TYR A 172 -12.12 2.69 -17.00
N MET A 173 -12.15 3.74 -16.17
CA MET A 173 -12.75 3.69 -14.83
C MET A 173 -14.25 3.39 -14.88
N GLN A 174 -14.98 3.90 -15.89
CA GLN A 174 -16.39 3.53 -16.10
C GLN A 174 -16.56 2.02 -16.40
N LYS A 175 -15.61 1.41 -17.11
CA LYS A 175 -15.58 -0.04 -17.30
C LYS A 175 -15.30 -0.78 -15.99
N LEU A 176 -14.32 -0.33 -15.20
CA LEU A 176 -14.03 -0.94 -13.89
C LEU A 176 -15.22 -0.84 -12.93
N LYS A 177 -15.90 0.31 -12.86
CA LYS A 177 -17.13 0.50 -12.06
C LYS A 177 -18.22 -0.52 -12.40
N LYS A 178 -18.37 -0.86 -13.68
CA LYS A 178 -19.33 -1.88 -14.12
C LYS A 178 -18.88 -3.31 -13.79
N LEU A 179 -17.56 -3.56 -13.78
CA LEU A 179 -17.00 -4.87 -13.45
C LEU A 179 -17.00 -5.15 -11.95
N GLU A 180 -16.72 -4.14 -11.13
CA GLU A 180 -16.60 -4.23 -9.67
C GLU A 180 -17.44 -3.15 -8.95
N PRO A 181 -18.78 -3.11 -9.15
CA PRO A 181 -19.63 -2.07 -8.59
C PRO A 181 -19.60 -2.02 -7.06
N GLN A 182 -19.32 -3.16 -6.42
CA GLN A 182 -19.17 -3.25 -4.97
C GLN A 182 -17.94 -2.51 -4.45
N VAL A 183 -16.86 -2.47 -5.25
CA VAL A 183 -15.60 -1.77 -4.92
C VAL A 183 -15.66 -0.28 -5.28
N PHE A 184 -16.48 0.11 -6.25
CA PHE A 184 -16.62 1.51 -6.67
C PHE A 184 -18.03 2.04 -6.41
N PRO A 185 -18.45 2.17 -5.14
CA PRO A 185 -19.80 2.62 -4.82
C PRO A 185 -20.03 4.09 -5.20
N GLU A 186 -21.27 4.47 -5.50
CA GLU A 186 -21.61 5.87 -5.77
C GLU A 186 -21.70 6.72 -4.49
N LYS A 187 -21.98 6.07 -3.36
CA LYS A 187 -22.14 6.69 -2.05
C LYS A 187 -21.62 5.77 -0.95
N MET A 188 -21.05 6.36 0.09
CA MET A 188 -20.72 5.70 1.33
C MET A 188 -21.55 6.28 2.47
N LYS A 189 -21.99 5.41 3.37
CA LYS A 189 -22.57 5.77 4.66
C LYS A 189 -21.44 6.01 5.65
N GLY A 190 -21.67 6.90 6.63
CA GLY A 190 -20.77 7.04 7.76
C GLY A 190 -20.78 5.77 8.62
N LEU A 191 -19.63 5.47 9.23
CA LEU A 191 -19.49 4.33 10.12
C LEU A 191 -20.51 4.44 11.27
N PRO A 192 -21.22 3.36 11.61
CA PRO A 192 -22.08 3.33 12.80
C PRO A 192 -21.33 3.73 14.07
N ALA A 193 -22.03 4.33 15.03
CA ALA A 193 -21.47 4.70 16.33
C ALA A 193 -20.89 3.47 17.07
N ALA A 194 -19.97 3.70 17.99
CA ALA A 194 -19.52 2.63 18.89
C ALA A 194 -20.72 2.16 19.75
N PRO A 195 -20.95 0.85 19.88
CA PRO A 195 -22.05 0.33 20.69
C PRO A 195 -21.83 0.60 22.18
N THR A 196 -22.92 0.66 22.94
CA THR A 196 -22.84 0.60 24.41
C THR A 196 -22.55 -0.83 24.89
N ALA A 197 -22.12 -0.97 26.14
CA ALA A 197 -21.96 -2.30 26.75
C ALA A 197 -23.25 -3.13 26.67
N GLU A 198 -24.43 -2.53 26.89
CA GLU A 198 -25.73 -3.22 26.77
C GLU A 198 -26.06 -3.70 25.36
N GLU A 199 -25.65 -2.95 24.33
CA GLU A 199 -25.85 -3.36 22.94
C GLU A 199 -24.93 -4.53 22.59
N VAL A 200 -23.70 -4.53 23.11
CA VAL A 200 -22.75 -5.64 22.96
C VAL A 200 -23.22 -6.90 23.70
N GLU A 201 -23.85 -6.79 24.86
CA GLU A 201 -24.49 -7.92 25.56
C GLU A 201 -25.54 -8.61 24.69
N LYS A 202 -26.30 -7.84 23.89
CA LYS A 202 -27.32 -8.37 22.98
C LYS A 202 -26.71 -8.93 21.69
N ASN A 203 -25.72 -8.23 21.14
CA ASN A 203 -25.03 -8.64 19.93
C ASN A 203 -23.52 -8.32 20.02
N PRO A 204 -22.69 -9.28 20.44
CA PRO A 204 -21.27 -9.04 20.66
C PRO A 204 -20.49 -8.76 19.36
N GLN A 205 -21.06 -9.08 18.19
CA GLN A 205 -20.47 -8.76 16.89
C GLN A 205 -20.34 -7.25 16.66
N LEU A 206 -21.20 -6.42 17.29
CA LEU A 206 -21.15 -4.95 17.20
C LEU A 206 -19.87 -4.36 17.76
N ALA A 207 -19.14 -5.11 18.60
CA ALA A 207 -17.86 -4.65 19.15
C ALA A 207 -16.80 -4.33 18.08
N VAL A 208 -17.01 -4.75 16.82
CA VAL A 208 -16.20 -4.29 15.68
C VAL A 208 -16.15 -2.77 15.53
N TYR A 209 -17.26 -2.07 15.82
CA TYR A 209 -17.31 -0.61 15.67
C TYR A 209 -16.46 0.09 16.74
N THR A 210 -16.43 -0.45 17.96
CA THR A 210 -15.50 -0.03 19.00
C THR A 210 -14.05 -0.27 18.57
N TYR A 211 -13.75 -1.46 18.03
CA TYR A 211 -12.41 -1.79 17.54
C TYR A 211 -11.93 -0.83 16.44
N LEU A 212 -12.75 -0.62 15.42
CA LEU A 212 -12.45 0.29 14.32
C LEU A 212 -12.20 1.71 14.83
N ARG A 213 -13.14 2.26 15.62
CA ARG A 213 -13.11 3.65 16.10
C ARG A 213 -11.96 3.97 17.02
N GLN A 214 -11.46 3.01 17.80
CA GLN A 214 -10.32 3.22 18.71
C GLN A 214 -8.96 2.95 18.04
N GLU A 215 -8.85 1.88 17.24
CA GLU A 215 -7.54 1.33 16.82
C GLU A 215 -7.21 1.50 15.34
N CYS A 216 -8.19 1.55 14.45
CA CYS A 216 -7.94 1.57 13.02
C CYS A 216 -8.04 2.99 12.45
N LEU A 217 -9.08 3.72 12.85
CA LEU A 217 -9.51 4.95 12.19
C LEU A 217 -8.83 6.22 12.73
N ARG A 218 -7.66 6.11 13.37
CA ARG A 218 -6.86 7.26 13.81
C ARG A 218 -6.02 7.90 12.69
N CYS A 219 -5.86 7.20 11.57
CA CYS A 219 -4.95 7.57 10.49
C CYS A 219 -5.62 8.42 9.40
N HIS A 220 -6.96 8.56 9.44
CA HIS A 220 -7.65 9.32 8.42
C HIS A 220 -7.34 10.81 8.51
N THR A 221 -7.34 11.50 7.37
CA THR A 221 -6.89 12.89 7.25
C THR A 221 -7.83 13.91 7.89
N GLY A 222 -9.02 13.47 8.31
CA GLY A 222 -10.00 14.27 9.05
C GLY A 222 -9.68 14.48 10.54
N VAL A 223 -8.66 13.84 11.09
CA VAL A 223 -8.17 14.03 12.48
C VAL A 223 -6.65 14.16 12.52
N LYS A 224 -6.09 14.68 13.62
CA LYS A 224 -4.63 14.76 13.83
C LYS A 224 -4.07 13.39 14.21
N GLY A 225 -4.84 12.61 14.97
CA GLY A 225 -4.49 11.25 15.36
C GLY A 225 -3.66 11.19 16.64
N ARG A 226 -2.92 10.09 16.84
CA ARG A 226 -2.17 9.86 18.09
C ARG A 226 -0.93 10.74 18.16
N SER A 227 -0.65 11.28 19.35
CA SER A 227 0.60 11.98 19.65
C SER A 227 1.63 11.04 20.28
N LYS A 228 2.24 10.17 19.47
CA LYS A 228 3.32 9.24 19.87
C LYS A 228 4.51 9.39 18.92
N ARG A 229 5.68 8.90 19.32
CA ARG A 229 6.89 8.89 18.49
C ARG A 229 6.62 8.20 17.14
N GLY A 230 6.80 8.93 16.05
CA GLY A 230 6.49 8.53 14.67
C GLY A 230 5.07 8.87 14.19
N ASP A 231 4.15 9.22 15.09
CA ASP A 231 2.73 9.43 14.76
C ASP A 231 2.36 10.92 14.58
N TYR A 232 3.31 11.85 14.77
CA TYR A 232 3.07 13.30 14.68
C TYR A 232 2.80 13.76 13.25
N ARG A 233 1.73 14.53 13.07
CA ARG A 233 1.31 15.13 11.79
C ARG A 233 0.28 16.25 11.99
N GLY A 234 -0.01 17.00 10.92
CA GLY A 234 -1.15 17.93 10.84
C GLY A 234 -2.46 17.28 10.38
N LEU A 235 -3.47 18.11 10.12
CA LEU A 235 -4.77 17.74 9.55
C LEU A 235 -4.77 17.87 8.01
N GLY A 236 -5.55 17.05 7.32
CA GLY A 236 -5.82 17.19 5.88
C GLY A 236 -4.55 17.26 5.04
N CYS A 237 -4.39 18.34 4.27
CA CYS A 237 -3.22 18.60 3.44
C CYS A 237 -1.93 18.67 4.27
N SER A 238 -1.99 19.26 5.46
CA SER A 238 -0.84 19.40 6.38
C SER A 238 -0.35 18.06 6.92
N SER A 239 -1.15 16.99 6.85
CA SER A 239 -0.69 15.65 7.24
C SER A 239 0.44 15.11 6.35
N CYS A 240 0.54 15.59 5.11
CA CYS A 240 1.56 15.19 4.15
C CYS A 240 2.49 16.33 3.74
N HIS A 241 1.93 17.54 3.57
CA HIS A 241 2.66 18.67 3.01
C HIS A 241 3.42 19.50 4.03
N ILE A 242 3.23 19.28 5.33
CA ILE A 242 4.02 19.90 6.39
C ILE A 242 4.91 18.83 7.03
N PRO A 243 6.24 19.02 7.08
CA PRO A 243 7.14 18.01 7.62
C PRO A 243 7.05 17.93 9.14
N TYR A 244 6.95 16.71 9.66
CA TYR A 244 7.09 16.39 11.09
C TYR A 244 8.24 15.40 11.25
N SER A 245 9.04 15.57 12.30
CA SER A 245 10.02 14.54 12.69
C SER A 245 9.35 13.47 13.55
N ASN A 246 9.98 12.30 13.65
CA ASN A 246 9.50 11.22 14.51
C ASN A 246 9.45 11.61 15.99
N GLU A 247 10.28 12.56 16.42
CA GLU A 247 10.27 13.09 17.79
C GLU A 247 9.24 14.22 17.99
N GLY A 248 8.82 14.88 16.91
CA GLY A 248 7.77 15.90 16.93
C GLY A 248 8.19 17.25 17.49
N PHE A 249 9.49 17.60 17.41
CA PHE A 249 10.00 18.90 17.83
C PHE A 249 10.08 19.90 16.66
N TYR A 250 9.90 21.17 16.98
CA TYR A 250 10.17 22.28 16.05
C TYR A 250 11.64 22.66 16.09
N GLU A 251 12.25 22.73 14.91
CA GLU A 251 13.67 23.04 14.74
C GLU A 251 13.90 24.31 13.92
N GLY A 252 12.83 24.97 13.47
CA GLY A 252 12.91 26.25 12.78
C GLY A 252 13.21 27.45 13.68
N ASN A 253 13.03 28.64 13.11
CA ASN A 253 13.50 29.90 13.67
C ASN A 253 12.39 30.78 14.27
N ASP A 254 11.12 30.37 14.22
CA ASP A 254 10.04 31.07 14.91
C ASP A 254 10.22 31.01 16.45
N PRO A 255 10.40 32.16 17.13
CA PRO A 255 10.64 32.19 18.57
C PRO A 255 9.38 31.88 19.40
N THR A 256 8.21 31.85 18.79
CA THR A 256 6.93 31.61 19.47
C THR A 256 6.57 30.14 19.60
N ILE A 257 7.29 29.25 18.90
CA ILE A 257 7.07 27.80 18.94
C ILE A 257 8.10 27.16 19.87
N PRO A 258 7.68 26.44 20.93
CA PRO A 258 8.60 25.75 21.84
C PRO A 258 9.47 24.72 21.12
N LYS A 259 10.76 24.71 21.44
CA LYS A 259 11.75 23.78 20.84
C LYS A 259 11.95 22.49 21.65
N ASP A 260 11.47 22.48 22.88
CA ASP A 260 11.55 21.38 23.85
C ASP A 260 10.18 20.71 24.09
N GLU A 261 9.15 21.09 23.33
CA GLU A 261 7.83 20.47 23.35
C GLU A 261 7.61 19.58 22.11
N ARG A 262 6.97 18.42 22.31
CA ARG A 262 6.60 17.53 21.22
C ARG A 262 5.22 17.85 20.67
N GLY A 263 4.99 17.53 19.40
CA GLY A 263 3.71 17.73 18.72
C GLY A 263 3.70 18.87 17.70
N HIS A 264 4.88 19.43 17.41
CA HIS A 264 5.09 20.49 16.45
C HIS A 264 5.70 19.97 15.14
N MET A 265 5.44 20.70 14.05
CA MET A 265 6.10 20.49 12.76
C MET A 265 7.61 20.70 12.91
N LEU A 266 8.40 20.09 12.03
CA LEU A 266 9.85 20.27 12.01
C LEU A 266 10.22 21.70 11.65
N VAL A 267 9.59 22.25 10.62
CA VAL A 267 9.85 23.58 10.05
C VAL A 267 8.60 24.10 9.35
N HIS A 268 8.43 25.42 9.27
CA HIS A 268 7.28 26.06 8.61
C HIS A 268 7.50 26.19 7.09
N THR A 269 7.64 25.06 6.39
CA THR A 269 7.84 25.04 4.93
C THR A 269 7.13 23.83 4.32
N ILE A 270 6.46 24.03 3.19
CA ILE A 270 5.75 22.95 2.49
C ILE A 270 6.73 22.02 1.76
N GLN A 271 6.54 20.72 1.96
CA GLN A 271 7.11 19.65 1.14
C GLN A 271 6.10 19.14 0.10
N GLY A 272 6.56 18.67 -1.05
CA GLY A 272 5.68 18.25 -2.13
C GLY A 272 6.45 17.69 -3.32
N THR A 273 6.31 18.32 -4.48
CA THR A 273 7.00 17.95 -5.73
C THR A 273 8.48 18.37 -5.73
N ARG A 274 9.20 18.12 -6.85
CA ARG A 274 10.65 18.33 -6.95
C ARG A 274 11.07 19.79 -6.76
N ASP A 275 10.23 20.73 -7.17
CA ASP A 275 10.35 22.18 -7.02
C ASP A 275 10.01 22.66 -5.60
N ALA A 276 9.39 21.82 -4.77
CA ALA A 276 9.12 22.11 -3.37
C ALA A 276 10.33 21.79 -2.49
N LYS A 277 11.34 22.68 -2.52
CA LYS A 277 12.52 22.56 -1.65
C LYS A 277 12.20 22.95 -0.21
N VAL A 278 12.66 22.12 0.72
CA VAL A 278 12.67 22.39 2.16
C VAL A 278 14.11 22.48 2.63
N LYS A 279 14.45 23.53 3.39
CA LYS A 279 15.79 23.80 3.90
C LYS A 279 15.76 23.91 5.42
N ILE A 280 16.49 23.03 6.10
CA ILE A 280 16.58 23.01 7.56
C ILE A 280 17.89 22.34 7.98
N ASN A 281 18.54 22.84 9.05
CA ASN A 281 19.80 22.29 9.58
C ASN A 281 20.93 22.13 8.53
N GLY A 282 21.01 23.05 7.56
CA GLY A 282 21.99 22.98 6.46
C GLY A 282 21.73 21.89 5.42
N ILE A 283 20.56 21.23 5.48
CA ILE A 283 20.12 20.21 4.54
C ILE A 283 19.02 20.78 3.66
N GLU A 284 19.12 20.55 2.35
CA GLU A 284 18.06 20.82 1.38
C GLU A 284 17.53 19.49 0.82
N TYR A 285 16.21 19.32 0.78
CA TYR A 285 15.57 18.18 0.14
C TYR A 285 14.29 18.59 -0.60
N SER A 286 13.80 17.68 -1.44
CA SER A 286 12.49 17.78 -2.08
C SER A 286 11.80 16.43 -2.09
N GLY A 287 10.53 16.42 -2.47
CA GLY A 287 9.71 15.23 -2.33
C GLY A 287 9.09 15.14 -0.94
N ILE A 288 8.04 14.32 -0.80
CA ILE A 288 7.54 13.90 0.51
C ILE A 288 8.39 12.71 0.99
N PRO A 289 9.16 12.83 2.07
CA PRO A 289 9.95 11.72 2.61
C PRO A 289 9.04 10.56 3.00
N VAL A 290 9.54 9.33 2.81
CA VAL A 290 8.79 8.08 3.06
C VAL A 290 8.23 8.00 4.48
N GLU A 291 8.94 8.57 5.46
CA GLU A 291 8.51 8.54 6.86
C GLU A 291 7.18 9.26 7.08
N THR A 292 6.91 10.35 6.35
CA THR A 292 5.62 11.06 6.42
C THR A 292 4.45 10.15 6.03
N CYS A 293 4.63 9.29 5.02
CA CYS A 293 3.62 8.29 4.67
C CYS A 293 3.52 7.19 5.74
N THR A 294 4.66 6.81 6.33
CA THR A 294 4.77 5.70 7.28
C THR A 294 4.09 6.00 8.61
N THR A 295 3.95 7.27 9.00
CA THR A 295 3.10 7.74 10.11
C THR A 295 1.69 7.11 10.12
N CYS A 296 1.12 6.81 8.94
CA CYS A 296 -0.17 6.15 8.81
C CYS A 296 -0.10 4.75 8.18
N HIS A 297 0.95 4.48 7.38
CA HIS A 297 1.15 3.23 6.64
C HIS A 297 2.06 2.22 7.39
N ASP A 298 2.16 2.32 8.72
CA ASP A 298 2.88 1.42 9.61
C ASP A 298 2.07 0.18 10.05
N ARG A 299 0.73 0.21 9.93
CA ARG A 299 -0.19 -0.86 10.37
C ARG A 299 -0.91 -1.52 9.19
N GLY A 300 -1.60 -2.63 9.47
CA GLY A 300 -2.30 -3.44 8.48
C GLY A 300 -1.31 -4.17 7.59
N LYS A 301 -1.27 -3.79 6.32
CA LYS A 301 -0.37 -4.35 5.31
C LYS A 301 1.11 -3.92 5.48
N ARG A 302 1.43 -2.96 6.36
CA ARG A 302 2.81 -2.53 6.72
C ARG A 302 3.65 -2.09 5.51
N ILE A 303 3.02 -1.43 4.55
CA ILE A 303 3.68 -1.10 3.28
C ILE A 303 4.77 -0.04 3.45
N GLY A 304 4.57 0.98 4.29
CA GLY A 304 5.55 2.05 4.50
C GLY A 304 6.82 1.52 5.16
N THR A 305 6.64 0.77 6.25
CA THR A 305 7.75 0.13 6.95
C THR A 305 8.47 -0.88 6.05
N SER A 306 7.74 -1.68 5.26
CA SER A 306 8.37 -2.68 4.38
C SER A 306 9.20 -2.05 3.27
N PHE A 307 8.73 -0.94 2.69
CA PHE A 307 9.48 -0.16 1.70
C PHE A 307 10.82 0.31 2.25
N GLN A 308 10.84 0.71 3.53
CA GLN A 308 12.05 1.11 4.26
C GLN A 308 12.90 -0.06 4.78
N GLY A 309 12.49 -1.31 4.57
CA GLY A 309 13.22 -2.46 5.08
C GLY A 309 12.88 -2.83 6.53
N LEU A 310 11.84 -2.24 7.13
CA LEU A 310 11.49 -2.44 8.53
C LEU A 310 10.41 -3.53 8.67
N MET A 311 10.76 -4.63 9.34
CA MET A 311 9.85 -5.71 9.71
C MET A 311 9.52 -5.63 11.20
N GLU A 312 8.24 -5.47 11.51
CA GLU A 312 7.76 -5.44 12.90
C GLU A 312 8.17 -6.70 13.67
N THR A 313 8.54 -6.55 14.94
CA THR A 313 8.90 -7.67 15.82
C THR A 313 8.31 -7.50 17.23
N ALA A 314 8.15 -8.63 17.92
CA ALA A 314 7.79 -8.66 19.35
C ALA A 314 9.03 -8.52 20.26
N TYR A 315 10.23 -8.68 19.70
CA TYR A 315 11.49 -8.56 20.42
C TYR A 315 11.90 -7.09 20.53
N PHE A 316 12.64 -6.76 21.58
CA PHE A 316 13.09 -5.40 21.89
C PHE A 316 14.62 -5.23 21.68
N SER A 317 15.25 -6.23 21.06
CA SER A 317 16.64 -6.22 20.61
C SER A 317 16.78 -5.68 19.18
N PRO A 318 17.97 -5.22 18.75
CA PRO A 318 19.21 -5.08 19.52
C PRO A 318 19.08 -4.00 20.61
N PHE A 319 19.88 -4.12 21.68
CA PHE A 319 19.96 -3.11 22.73
C PHE A 319 20.74 -1.89 22.24
N LEU A 320 20.44 -0.72 22.82
CA LEU A 320 21.20 0.50 22.62
C LEU A 320 22.55 0.44 23.37
N GLU A 321 23.39 1.46 23.16
CA GLU A 321 24.73 1.55 23.78
C GLU A 321 24.69 1.52 25.32
N ASP A 322 23.61 2.03 25.92
CA ASP A 322 23.38 2.01 27.38
C ASP A 322 22.75 0.69 27.89
N GLY A 323 22.56 -0.29 27.01
CA GLY A 323 21.91 -1.56 27.32
C GLY A 323 20.38 -1.50 27.36
N SER A 324 19.77 -0.34 27.11
CA SER A 324 18.32 -0.21 27.07
C SER A 324 17.73 -0.85 25.79
N PRO A 325 16.45 -1.25 25.80
CA PRO A 325 15.81 -1.84 24.62
C PRO A 325 15.67 -0.84 23.47
N GLN A 326 15.58 -1.34 22.22
CA GLN A 326 15.27 -0.53 21.04
C GLN A 326 14.03 0.34 21.32
N PRO A 327 14.07 1.66 21.09
CA PRO A 327 12.91 2.51 21.33
C PRO A 327 11.79 2.19 20.35
N LYS A 328 10.55 2.32 20.81
CA LYS A 328 9.40 2.11 19.94
C LYS A 328 9.31 3.20 18.88
N LEU A 329 8.96 2.82 17.66
CA LEU A 329 8.56 3.70 16.57
C LEU A 329 7.16 3.27 16.12
N HIS A 330 6.22 4.20 15.95
CA HIS A 330 4.80 3.88 15.74
C HIS A 330 4.26 2.83 16.72
N THR A 331 4.70 2.93 17.98
CA THR A 331 4.38 2.00 19.08
C THR A 331 4.93 0.56 18.96
N LYS A 332 5.84 0.29 18.01
CA LYS A 332 6.38 -1.04 17.67
C LYS A 332 7.92 -1.09 17.71
N HIS A 333 8.45 -2.31 17.71
CA HIS A 333 9.87 -2.60 17.49
C HIS A 333 10.08 -3.20 16.10
N TYR A 334 11.27 -3.06 15.54
CA TYR A 334 11.58 -3.45 14.16
C TYR A 334 12.91 -4.16 14.02
N ILE A 335 12.94 -5.14 13.12
CA ILE A 335 14.15 -5.73 12.53
C ILE A 335 14.38 -5.04 11.17
N HIS A 336 15.63 -4.73 10.86
CA HIS A 336 16.01 -4.12 9.59
C HIS A 336 16.40 -5.19 8.55
N LEU A 337 15.48 -5.45 7.63
CA LEU A 337 15.63 -6.25 6.41
C LEU A 337 16.00 -5.37 5.21
N LYS A 338 16.10 -5.95 4.01
CA LYS A 338 16.45 -5.19 2.80
C LYS A 338 15.29 -4.25 2.40
N PRO A 339 15.53 -2.92 2.29
CA PRO A 339 14.54 -2.01 1.72
C PRO A 339 14.34 -2.26 0.24
N ASP A 340 13.21 -1.78 -0.29
CA ASP A 340 12.88 -1.84 -1.71
C ASP A 340 13.98 -1.22 -2.59
N ILE A 341 14.23 -1.81 -3.75
CA ILE A 341 15.23 -1.32 -4.70
C ILE A 341 14.91 0.09 -5.21
N HIS A 342 13.64 0.44 -5.34
CA HIS A 342 13.22 1.78 -5.79
C HIS A 342 13.59 2.85 -4.75
N LEU A 343 13.40 2.56 -3.45
CA LEU A 343 13.90 3.42 -2.37
C LEU A 343 15.41 3.61 -2.46
N LYS A 344 16.17 2.52 -2.61
CA LYS A 344 17.64 2.57 -2.76
C LYS A 344 18.09 3.37 -3.98
N LYS A 345 17.25 3.46 -5.01
CA LYS A 345 17.51 4.27 -6.22
C LYS A 345 17.13 5.74 -6.05
N GLY A 346 16.49 6.12 -4.95
CA GLY A 346 16.11 7.49 -4.63
C GLY A 346 14.67 7.84 -5.00
N MET A 347 13.80 6.83 -5.14
CA MET A 347 12.36 7.04 -5.26
C MET A 347 11.70 7.11 -3.88
N VAL A 348 10.66 7.92 -3.78
CA VAL A 348 9.74 8.03 -2.64
C VAL A 348 8.35 7.55 -3.05
N CYS A 349 7.42 7.40 -2.10
CA CYS A 349 6.09 6.83 -2.36
C CYS A 349 5.34 7.54 -3.50
N GLN A 350 5.39 8.88 -3.53
CA GLN A 350 4.72 9.70 -4.55
C GLN A 350 5.32 9.59 -5.96
N ASP A 351 6.48 8.94 -6.14
CA ASP A 351 7.01 8.69 -7.48
C ASP A 351 6.24 7.56 -8.21
N CYS A 352 5.57 6.70 -7.44
CA CYS A 352 4.71 5.61 -7.93
C CYS A 352 3.23 5.81 -7.59
N HIS A 353 2.89 6.67 -6.63
CA HIS A 353 1.50 6.99 -6.29
C HIS A 353 1.13 8.34 -6.90
N THR A 354 0.27 8.32 -7.91
CA THR A 354 -0.12 9.55 -8.61
C THR A 354 -0.93 10.48 -7.70
N SER A 355 -1.10 11.74 -8.13
CA SER A 355 -1.98 12.67 -7.43
C SER A 355 -3.40 12.11 -7.26
N ILE A 356 -3.93 11.34 -8.21
CA ILE A 356 -5.29 10.80 -8.09
C ILE A 356 -5.35 9.53 -7.23
N ASP A 357 -4.24 8.80 -7.10
CA ASP A 357 -4.16 7.66 -6.16
C ASP A 357 -4.29 8.15 -4.71
N VAL A 358 -3.76 9.34 -4.42
CA VAL A 358 -3.69 9.94 -3.07
C VAL A 358 -4.85 10.90 -2.81
N HIS A 359 -5.07 11.89 -3.70
CA HIS A 359 -6.10 12.91 -3.53
C HIS A 359 -7.49 12.47 -4.04
N SER A 360 -7.58 11.28 -4.65
CA SER A 360 -8.74 10.81 -5.43
C SER A 360 -8.93 11.54 -6.76
N ASP A 361 -9.49 10.83 -7.74
CA ASP A 361 -10.05 11.42 -8.96
C ASP A 361 -11.49 11.95 -8.75
N GLY A 362 -12.10 11.75 -7.58
CA GLY A 362 -13.49 12.05 -7.29
C GLY A 362 -14.41 10.81 -7.24
N THR A 363 -13.86 9.63 -7.52
CA THR A 363 -14.51 8.33 -7.36
C THR A 363 -14.31 7.78 -5.96
N LEU A 364 -15.35 7.19 -5.36
CA LEU A 364 -15.21 6.43 -4.13
C LEU A 364 -14.68 5.02 -4.43
N THR A 365 -13.73 4.57 -3.61
CA THR A 365 -13.13 3.24 -3.75
C THR A 365 -13.16 2.48 -2.43
N GLY A 366 -13.51 1.20 -2.48
CA GLY A 366 -13.70 0.32 -1.33
C GLY A 366 -12.48 -0.49 -0.91
N THR A 367 -11.33 -0.32 -1.59
CA THR A 367 -10.10 -1.06 -1.27
C THR A 367 -8.84 -0.30 -1.68
N THR A 368 -7.75 -0.52 -0.95
CA THR A 368 -6.45 0.16 -1.11
C THR A 368 -5.78 -0.02 -2.46
N LEU A 369 -6.15 -1.06 -3.22
CA LEU A 369 -5.62 -1.31 -4.57
C LEU A 369 -6.45 -0.63 -5.67
N ALA A 370 -7.72 -0.31 -5.40
CA ALA A 370 -8.63 0.23 -6.41
C ALA A 370 -8.21 1.60 -6.98
N PRO A 371 -7.65 2.56 -6.21
CA PRO A 371 -7.24 3.83 -6.81
C PRO A 371 -5.90 3.75 -7.55
N VAL A 372 -5.06 2.74 -7.31
CA VAL A 372 -3.74 2.60 -7.94
C VAL A 372 -3.90 2.30 -9.42
N GLU A 373 -3.34 3.15 -10.28
CA GLU A 373 -3.44 3.00 -11.74
C GLU A 373 -2.16 2.51 -12.44
N ILE A 374 -1.06 2.42 -11.69
CA ILE A 374 0.28 2.11 -12.21
C ILE A 374 0.59 0.64 -12.06
N GLU A 375 1.17 0.08 -13.13
CA GLU A 375 1.71 -1.27 -13.18
C GLU A 375 3.22 -1.29 -13.41
N CYS A 376 3.88 -2.39 -13.03
CA CYS A 376 5.34 -2.55 -13.20
C CYS A 376 5.75 -2.34 -14.68
N GLN A 377 4.90 -2.83 -15.58
CA GLN A 377 5.11 -2.84 -17.02
C GLN A 377 4.90 -1.44 -17.64
N ASP A 378 4.39 -0.47 -16.89
CA ASP A 378 4.25 0.93 -17.32
C ASP A 378 5.60 1.63 -17.44
N CYS A 379 6.62 1.16 -16.70
CA CYS A 379 8.00 1.60 -16.86
C CYS A 379 8.88 0.52 -17.49
N HIS A 380 8.70 -0.75 -17.09
CA HIS A 380 9.62 -1.83 -17.46
C HIS A 380 9.27 -2.54 -18.76
N GLY A 381 8.02 -2.47 -19.20
CA GLY A 381 7.50 -3.25 -20.32
C GLY A 381 7.53 -4.75 -20.05
N THR A 382 7.59 -5.54 -21.13
CA THR A 382 7.83 -6.99 -21.09
C THR A 382 9.08 -7.32 -21.91
N PRO A 383 9.59 -8.57 -21.90
CA PRO A 383 10.69 -8.94 -22.78
C PRO A 383 10.38 -8.80 -24.27
N ASP A 384 9.10 -8.75 -24.67
CA ASP A 384 8.68 -8.69 -26.07
C ASP A 384 8.12 -7.32 -26.48
N LYS A 385 7.77 -6.46 -25.51
CA LYS A 385 7.14 -5.16 -25.74
C LYS A 385 7.70 -4.07 -24.83
N TYR A 386 7.98 -2.90 -25.40
CA TYR A 386 8.22 -1.67 -24.66
C TYR A 386 6.94 -1.22 -23.92
N PRO A 387 7.03 -0.37 -22.89
CA PRO A 387 5.86 0.09 -22.14
C PRO A 387 4.75 0.71 -23.02
N TRP A 388 5.13 1.54 -23.99
CA TRP A 388 4.19 2.20 -24.92
C TRP A 388 3.60 1.24 -25.99
N GLU A 389 4.16 0.04 -26.15
CA GLU A 389 3.66 -1.00 -27.07
C GLU A 389 2.58 -1.89 -26.44
N LEU A 390 2.39 -1.79 -25.12
CA LEU A 390 1.35 -2.50 -24.37
C LEU A 390 -0.01 -1.81 -24.53
N PRO A 391 -1.14 -2.56 -24.50
CA PRO A 391 -2.46 -1.96 -24.52
C PRO A 391 -2.86 -1.36 -23.16
N ILE A 392 -3.86 -0.47 -23.18
CA ILE A 392 -4.57 -0.04 -21.96
C ILE A 392 -5.15 -1.28 -21.24
N GLY A 393 -5.02 -1.30 -19.91
CA GLY A 393 -5.44 -2.38 -19.02
C GLY A 393 -4.44 -3.53 -18.90
N TYR A 394 -3.25 -3.47 -19.52
CA TYR A 394 -2.26 -4.52 -19.34
C TYR A 394 -1.75 -4.55 -17.89
N SER A 395 -1.88 -5.71 -17.24
CA SER A 395 -1.68 -5.94 -15.79
C SER A 395 -2.78 -5.42 -14.85
N ASP A 396 -3.77 -4.67 -15.36
CA ASP A 396 -4.95 -4.21 -14.60
C ASP A 396 -6.22 -5.01 -15.01
N GLU A 397 -6.10 -6.34 -15.18
CA GLU A 397 -7.11 -7.17 -15.88
C GLU A 397 -8.27 -7.72 -15.03
N PHE A 398 -9.00 -6.84 -14.33
CA PHE A 398 -10.20 -7.21 -13.53
C PHE A 398 -11.32 -7.92 -14.34
N GLY A 399 -11.30 -7.82 -15.67
CA GLY A 399 -12.26 -8.48 -16.56
C GLY A 399 -11.93 -9.94 -16.91
N GLY A 400 -10.81 -10.51 -16.45
CA GLY A 400 -10.45 -11.93 -16.65
C GLY A 400 -9.65 -12.26 -17.91
N ASN A 401 -9.54 -11.33 -18.86
CA ASN A 401 -8.75 -11.51 -20.09
C ASN A 401 -7.27 -11.24 -19.82
N VAL A 402 -6.54 -12.27 -19.40
CA VAL A 402 -5.12 -12.15 -19.01
C VAL A 402 -4.19 -12.84 -20.02
N PRO A 403 -3.24 -12.13 -20.68
CA PRO A 403 -3.01 -10.68 -20.55
C PRO A 403 -3.97 -9.85 -21.42
N ALA A 404 -4.12 -8.57 -21.11
CA ALA A 404 -4.92 -7.64 -21.91
C ALA A 404 -4.40 -7.57 -23.36
N LYS A 405 -5.34 -7.47 -24.30
CA LYS A 405 -5.08 -7.33 -25.74
C LYS A 405 -5.72 -6.05 -26.26
N GLY A 406 -5.07 -5.41 -27.22
CA GLY A 406 -5.55 -4.18 -27.83
C GLY A 406 -4.47 -3.47 -28.63
N LYS A 407 -4.81 -2.28 -29.13
CA LYS A 407 -3.84 -1.39 -29.76
C LYS A 407 -2.81 -0.91 -28.73
N PRO A 408 -1.55 -0.63 -29.13
CA PRO A 408 -0.58 0.05 -28.28
C PRO A 408 -1.16 1.32 -27.66
N ARG A 409 -0.93 1.53 -26.37
CA ARG A 409 -1.37 2.74 -25.66
C ARG A 409 -0.61 3.98 -26.09
N GLY A 410 0.63 3.83 -26.57
CA GLY A 410 1.47 4.95 -27.01
C GLY A 410 1.98 5.79 -25.84
N VAL A 411 2.13 7.08 -26.10
CA VAL A 411 2.66 8.11 -25.19
C VAL A 411 1.80 9.37 -25.28
N SER A 412 1.90 10.26 -24.30
CA SER A 412 1.29 11.60 -24.35
C SER A 412 2.34 12.69 -24.46
N PHE A 413 2.03 13.78 -25.17
CA PHE A 413 2.88 14.99 -25.19
C PHE A 413 2.38 16.10 -24.26
N SER A 414 1.28 15.85 -23.55
CA SER A 414 0.68 16.78 -22.60
C SER A 414 0.25 16.05 -21.33
N ILE A 415 0.19 16.79 -20.22
CA ILE A 415 -0.40 16.36 -18.95
C ILE A 415 -1.69 17.14 -18.69
N PRO A 416 -2.65 16.58 -17.93
CA PRO A 416 -3.81 17.34 -17.48
C PRO A 416 -3.41 18.58 -16.66
N GLU A 417 -4.16 19.67 -16.80
CA GLU A 417 -3.92 20.96 -16.14
C GLU A 417 -3.72 20.84 -14.62
N TYR A 418 -4.51 20.00 -13.94
CA TYR A 418 -4.39 19.81 -12.48
C TYR A 418 -3.04 19.21 -12.04
N MET A 419 -2.30 18.55 -12.94
CA MET A 419 -0.96 18.02 -12.71
C MET A 419 0.12 19.08 -12.92
N GLU A 420 -0.18 20.19 -13.62
CA GLU A 420 0.78 21.28 -13.87
C GLU A 420 1.05 22.13 -12.61
N LYS A 421 0.30 21.90 -11.52
CA LYS A 421 0.46 22.57 -10.22
C LYS A 421 1.67 22.08 -9.42
N GLY A 422 2.43 21.13 -9.95
CA GLY A 422 3.74 20.72 -9.44
C GLY A 422 4.77 20.70 -10.57
N GLU A 423 5.99 20.27 -10.28
CA GLU A 423 7.08 20.23 -11.27
C GLU A 423 6.66 19.57 -12.60
N LYS A 424 6.77 20.35 -13.69
CA LYS A 424 6.51 19.89 -15.05
C LYS A 424 7.81 19.48 -15.74
N TYR A 425 7.95 18.18 -16.00
CA TYR A 425 9.14 17.63 -16.67
C TYR A 425 9.03 17.74 -18.19
N PRO A 426 10.13 17.97 -18.93
CA PRO A 426 10.10 17.96 -20.40
C PRO A 426 9.66 16.60 -20.96
N PRO A 427 8.69 16.53 -21.89
CA PRO A 427 8.12 15.26 -22.35
C PRO A 427 9.11 14.37 -23.13
N LYS A 428 10.20 14.93 -23.68
CA LYS A 428 11.08 14.23 -24.64
C LYS A 428 10.27 13.58 -25.78
N ASP A 429 10.33 12.26 -25.92
CA ASP A 429 9.56 11.51 -26.92
C ASP A 429 8.13 11.19 -26.46
N GLY A 430 7.71 11.71 -25.31
CA GLY A 430 6.39 11.62 -24.71
C GLY A 430 6.40 11.03 -23.30
N TYR A 431 5.47 11.47 -22.46
CA TYR A 431 5.15 10.85 -21.17
C TYR A 431 4.59 9.46 -21.41
N LEU A 432 5.04 8.49 -20.60
CA LEU A 432 4.45 7.16 -20.62
C LEU A 432 3.01 7.21 -20.09
N LEU A 433 2.15 6.34 -20.59
CA LEU A 433 0.79 6.18 -20.09
C LEU A 433 0.74 5.04 -19.07
N THR A 434 -0.01 5.25 -17.98
CA THR A 434 -0.35 4.23 -16.99
C THR A 434 -1.17 3.10 -17.61
N ALA A 435 -1.37 2.00 -16.87
CA ALA A 435 -2.26 0.93 -17.29
C ALA A 435 -3.69 1.44 -17.54
N ARG A 436 -4.12 2.50 -16.84
CA ARG A 436 -5.44 3.11 -17.01
C ARG A 436 -5.48 4.31 -17.96
N GLY A 437 -4.34 4.78 -18.46
CA GLY A 437 -4.28 5.74 -19.57
C GLY A 437 -4.15 7.21 -19.18
N ASN A 438 -3.80 7.53 -17.94
CA ASN A 438 -3.25 8.86 -17.62
C ASN A 438 -1.77 8.93 -18.01
N PRO A 439 -1.25 10.12 -18.35
CA PRO A 439 0.19 10.31 -18.46
C PRO A 439 0.83 10.25 -17.09
N PHE A 440 1.93 9.51 -17.02
CA PHE A 440 2.78 9.43 -15.84
C PHE A 440 3.68 10.67 -15.87
N GLY A 441 3.22 11.77 -15.26
CA GLY A 441 3.80 13.11 -15.45
C GLY A 441 5.30 13.22 -15.16
N ASN A 442 5.86 12.30 -14.37
CA ASN A 442 7.27 12.20 -14.02
C ASN A 442 8.05 11.13 -14.80
N VAL A 443 7.43 10.38 -15.73
CA VAL A 443 8.09 9.29 -16.46
C VAL A 443 8.00 9.51 -17.97
N VAL A 444 9.16 9.67 -18.60
CA VAL A 444 9.26 10.04 -20.02
C VAL A 444 10.04 9.01 -20.82
N ARG A 445 9.69 8.92 -22.10
CA ARG A 445 10.40 8.13 -23.10
C ARG A 445 11.62 8.90 -23.64
N ASP A 446 12.74 8.21 -23.78
CA ASP A 446 13.95 8.70 -24.43
C ASP A 446 14.51 7.58 -25.34
N GLY A 447 14.09 7.60 -26.60
CA GLY A 447 14.35 6.55 -27.59
C GLY A 447 13.72 5.22 -27.20
N ASP A 448 14.58 4.25 -26.87
CA ASP A 448 14.27 2.90 -26.38
C ASP A 448 14.51 2.75 -24.86
N GLU A 449 14.72 3.85 -24.14
CA GLU A 449 14.88 3.91 -22.68
C GLU A 449 13.78 4.75 -22.02
N VAL A 450 13.72 4.65 -20.69
CA VAL A 450 12.76 5.38 -19.87
C VAL A 450 13.52 6.16 -18.81
N ILE A 451 13.08 7.39 -18.56
CA ILE A 451 13.59 8.25 -17.50
C ILE A 451 12.48 8.50 -16.50
N VAL A 452 12.74 8.18 -15.25
CA VAL A 452 11.89 8.52 -14.11
C VAL A 452 12.50 9.71 -13.40
N HIS A 453 11.78 10.83 -13.40
CA HIS A 453 12.13 12.02 -12.67
C HIS A 453 11.58 11.93 -11.24
N THR A 454 12.40 11.54 -10.27
CA THR A 454 11.94 11.42 -8.89
C THR A 454 11.69 12.78 -8.25
N ALA A 455 10.67 12.89 -7.41
CA ALA A 455 10.41 14.08 -6.62
C ALA A 455 11.55 14.37 -5.63
N GLY A 456 12.31 13.36 -5.24
CA GLY A 456 13.56 13.50 -4.49
C GLY A 456 14.72 14.15 -5.25
N GLY A 457 14.50 14.54 -6.52
CA GLY A 457 15.48 15.29 -7.33
C GLY A 457 16.44 14.43 -8.15
N LYS A 458 16.29 13.10 -8.18
CA LYS A 458 17.11 12.20 -9.02
C LYS A 458 16.41 11.87 -10.33
N ASP A 459 17.20 11.77 -11.40
CA ASP A 459 16.75 11.22 -12.66
C ASP A 459 17.26 9.78 -12.81
N ILE A 460 16.33 8.82 -12.84
CA ILE A 460 16.63 7.40 -12.96
C ILE A 460 16.43 6.98 -14.41
N ARG A 461 17.54 6.69 -15.10
CA ARG A 461 17.52 6.13 -16.45
C ARG A 461 17.47 4.61 -16.37
N LEU A 462 16.36 4.01 -16.79
CA LEU A 462 16.17 2.56 -16.80
C LEU A 462 16.11 2.01 -18.23
N LYS A 463 16.50 0.74 -18.36
CA LYS A 463 16.47 -0.01 -19.62
C LYS A 463 15.29 -0.98 -19.56
N PRO A 464 14.26 -0.80 -20.40
CA PRO A 464 13.13 -1.72 -20.48
C PRO A 464 13.57 -3.17 -20.75
N LEU A 465 12.72 -4.13 -20.36
CA LEU A 465 13.03 -5.56 -20.46
C LEU A 465 13.32 -6.00 -21.90
N LYS A 466 12.55 -5.51 -22.88
CA LYS A 466 12.78 -5.77 -24.32
C LYS A 466 14.19 -5.37 -24.76
N LYS A 467 14.63 -4.16 -24.42
CA LYS A 467 16.00 -3.69 -24.72
C LYS A 467 17.06 -4.59 -24.06
N LEU A 468 16.83 -5.03 -22.82
CA LEU A 468 17.74 -5.93 -22.13
C LEU A 468 17.82 -7.30 -22.82
N LYS A 469 16.68 -7.84 -23.28
CA LYS A 469 16.60 -9.09 -24.06
C LYS A 469 17.35 -8.97 -25.38
N GLU A 470 17.06 -7.94 -26.17
CA GLU A 470 17.68 -7.70 -27.49
C GLU A 470 19.21 -7.56 -27.40
N LYS A 471 19.71 -6.99 -26.30
CA LYS A 471 21.15 -6.84 -26.05
C LYS A 471 21.78 -8.04 -25.34
N GLY A 472 21.06 -9.14 -25.11
CA GLY A 472 21.56 -10.32 -24.41
C GLY A 472 22.01 -10.05 -22.97
N LYS A 473 21.39 -9.07 -22.29
CA LYS A 473 21.76 -8.63 -20.93
C LYS A 473 20.87 -9.21 -19.82
N LEU A 474 19.89 -10.05 -20.17
CA LEU A 474 19.12 -10.80 -19.19
C LEU A 474 20.00 -11.91 -18.59
N LYS A 475 19.88 -12.11 -17.27
CA LYS A 475 20.49 -13.27 -16.60
C LYS A 475 19.85 -14.57 -17.11
N LYS A 476 20.52 -15.72 -16.92
CA LYS A 476 20.02 -17.02 -17.38
C LYS A 476 18.65 -17.35 -16.77
N GLU A 477 18.48 -17.13 -15.48
CA GLU A 477 17.24 -17.35 -14.75
C GLU A 477 16.11 -16.46 -15.30
N ALA A 478 16.43 -15.20 -15.59
CA ALA A 478 15.52 -14.26 -16.23
C ALA A 478 15.12 -14.68 -17.65
N GLN A 479 16.07 -15.21 -18.44
CA GLN A 479 15.80 -15.73 -19.78
C GLN A 479 14.83 -16.92 -19.73
N VAL A 480 15.06 -17.87 -18.82
CA VAL A 480 14.18 -19.03 -18.62
C VAL A 480 12.80 -18.58 -18.13
N ALA A 481 12.77 -17.81 -17.03
CA ALA A 481 11.54 -17.46 -16.36
C ALA A 481 10.67 -16.49 -17.16
N MET A 482 11.25 -15.47 -17.80
CA MET A 482 10.47 -14.40 -18.45
C MET A 482 10.31 -14.57 -19.97
N VAL A 483 11.24 -15.26 -20.64
CA VAL A 483 11.24 -15.36 -22.11
C VAL A 483 10.78 -16.73 -22.58
N GLN A 484 11.38 -17.81 -22.06
CA GLN A 484 11.04 -19.17 -22.48
C GLN A 484 9.69 -19.61 -21.91
N ILE A 485 9.41 -19.30 -20.64
CA ILE A 485 8.15 -19.63 -19.97
C ILE A 485 7.24 -18.40 -19.97
N LYS A 486 6.62 -18.10 -21.12
CA LYS A 486 5.78 -16.90 -21.31
C LYS A 486 4.66 -16.74 -20.28
N ASN A 487 4.18 -17.85 -19.70
CA ASN A 487 3.13 -17.84 -18.69
C ASN A 487 3.50 -17.05 -17.43
N HIS A 488 4.78 -16.94 -17.05
CA HIS A 488 5.15 -16.11 -15.89
C HIS A 488 4.86 -14.63 -16.13
N ILE A 489 5.21 -14.09 -17.31
CA ILE A 489 4.91 -12.69 -17.67
C ILE A 489 3.42 -12.48 -17.93
N ASN A 490 2.76 -13.48 -18.51
CA ASN A 490 1.37 -13.37 -18.91
C ASN A 490 0.43 -13.50 -17.71
N LYS A 491 0.71 -14.38 -16.73
CA LYS A 491 -0.24 -14.75 -15.66
C LYS A 491 0.21 -14.35 -14.26
N MET A 492 1.46 -13.96 -14.05
CA MET A 492 1.95 -13.58 -12.73
C MET A 492 2.23 -12.08 -12.68
N GLU A 493 2.19 -11.58 -11.46
CA GLU A 493 2.71 -10.27 -11.13
C GLU A 493 4.23 -10.29 -11.09
N CYS A 494 4.86 -9.19 -11.52
CA CYS A 494 6.33 -9.06 -11.44
C CYS A 494 6.80 -9.15 -9.98
N TYR A 495 6.04 -8.58 -9.05
CA TYR A 495 6.34 -8.61 -7.63
C TYR A 495 6.13 -9.99 -6.98
N THR A 496 5.51 -10.97 -7.67
CA THR A 496 5.53 -12.38 -7.24
C THR A 496 6.92 -12.96 -7.22
N CYS A 497 7.74 -12.53 -8.18
CA CYS A 497 9.12 -12.97 -8.33
C CYS A 497 10.09 -12.05 -7.58
N HIS A 498 9.85 -10.73 -7.65
CA HIS A 498 10.81 -9.73 -7.19
C HIS A 498 10.64 -9.25 -5.74
N SER A 499 9.50 -9.49 -5.08
CA SER A 499 9.34 -9.20 -3.66
C SER A 499 9.95 -10.33 -2.82
N THR A 500 11.14 -10.08 -2.29
CA THR A 500 11.96 -11.14 -1.66
C THR A 500 11.55 -11.52 -0.25
N TRP A 501 10.68 -10.73 0.38
CA TRP A 501 10.14 -10.95 1.71
C TRP A 501 8.81 -10.19 1.85
N ALA A 502 7.92 -10.59 2.74
CA ALA A 502 6.66 -9.88 2.99
C ALA A 502 6.21 -10.06 4.45
N PRO A 503 5.79 -8.98 5.13
CA PRO A 503 5.34 -9.09 6.52
C PRO A 503 4.08 -9.96 6.62
N GLN A 504 4.15 -11.03 7.41
CA GLN A 504 3.07 -12.00 7.57
C GLN A 504 2.69 -12.11 9.06
N CYS A 505 1.50 -11.62 9.40
CA CYS A 505 0.98 -11.59 10.77
C CYS A 505 -0.16 -12.59 10.95
N TYR A 506 0.18 -13.83 11.30
CA TYR A 506 -0.79 -14.92 11.38
C TYR A 506 -1.58 -14.90 12.68
N GLY A 507 -2.91 -15.03 12.57
CA GLY A 507 -3.86 -15.10 13.68
C GLY A 507 -3.84 -13.90 14.60
N CYS A 508 -4.57 -12.85 14.27
CA CYS A 508 -4.79 -11.66 15.09
C CYS A 508 -5.80 -11.97 16.21
N HIS A 509 -5.38 -11.92 17.47
CA HIS A 509 -6.25 -12.13 18.62
C HIS A 509 -6.69 -10.79 19.20
N ILE A 510 -7.97 -10.50 19.03
CA ILE A 510 -8.60 -9.25 19.48
C ILE A 510 -9.41 -9.57 20.73
N LYS A 511 -9.12 -8.87 21.83
CA LYS A 511 -9.94 -8.88 23.04
C LYS A 511 -10.51 -7.49 23.26
N ILE A 512 -11.83 -7.40 23.40
CA ILE A 512 -12.56 -6.16 23.69
C ILE A 512 -13.31 -6.35 25.00
N ASP A 513 -12.93 -5.58 26.03
CA ASP A 513 -13.39 -5.79 27.40
C ASP A 513 -14.22 -4.62 27.90
N TYR A 514 -15.54 -4.84 28.04
CA TYR A 514 -16.50 -3.85 28.53
C TYR A 514 -16.73 -3.91 30.05
N SER A 515 -16.10 -4.84 30.76
CA SER A 515 -16.19 -4.91 32.23
C SER A 515 -15.34 -3.85 32.93
N LYS A 516 -14.38 -3.26 32.21
CA LYS A 516 -13.44 -2.29 32.76
C LYS A 516 -13.96 -0.86 32.56
N PRO A 517 -13.82 0.03 33.56
CA PRO A 517 -14.20 1.44 33.43
C PRO A 517 -13.17 2.26 32.62
N VAL A 518 -12.43 1.63 31.71
CA VAL A 518 -11.41 2.29 30.88
C VAL A 518 -12.07 2.73 29.58
N LYS A 519 -11.91 4.01 29.24
CA LYS A 519 -12.40 4.59 28.00
C LYS A 519 -11.25 5.06 27.12
N HIS A 520 -11.43 4.96 25.81
CA HIS A 520 -10.43 5.30 24.80
C HIS A 520 -11.01 6.25 23.74
N PRO A 521 -10.17 7.00 23.01
CA PRO A 521 -10.63 7.93 21.98
C PRO A 521 -11.43 7.26 20.86
N ASP A 522 -12.57 7.84 20.49
CA ASP A 522 -13.28 7.58 19.23
C ASP A 522 -12.78 8.56 18.16
N TRP A 523 -11.90 8.09 17.28
CA TRP A 523 -11.26 8.95 16.28
C TRP A 523 -12.25 9.49 15.24
N VAL A 524 -13.33 8.79 14.94
CA VAL A 524 -14.33 9.29 13.98
C VAL A 524 -15.20 10.36 14.62
N SER A 525 -15.56 10.18 15.90
CA SER A 525 -16.29 11.21 16.66
C SER A 525 -15.46 12.48 16.86
N ILE A 526 -14.17 12.34 17.18
CA ILE A 526 -13.22 13.45 17.30
C ILE A 526 -13.14 14.28 16.02
N GLY A 527 -13.04 13.62 14.86
CA GLY A 527 -12.98 14.33 13.59
C GLY A 527 -14.27 15.02 13.20
N ASN A 528 -15.44 14.47 13.60
CA ASN A 528 -16.74 15.14 13.42
C ASN A 528 -16.88 16.39 14.31
N ASP A 529 -16.22 16.43 15.47
CA ASP A 529 -16.21 17.61 16.34
C ASP A 529 -15.09 18.58 15.93
N HIS A 530 -15.31 19.27 14.81
CA HIS A 530 -14.48 20.36 14.33
C HIS A 530 -15.19 21.71 14.48
N ASP A 531 -14.43 22.76 14.80
CA ASP A 531 -14.99 24.12 14.94
C ASP A 531 -14.88 24.94 13.64
N SER A 532 -15.22 26.22 13.70
CA SER A 532 -15.15 27.14 12.54
C SER A 532 -13.72 27.45 12.08
N SER A 533 -12.71 27.13 12.90
CA SER A 533 -11.29 27.23 12.53
C SER A 533 -10.77 25.95 11.84
N GLY A 534 -11.60 24.89 11.79
CA GLY A 534 -11.25 23.60 11.23
C GLY A 534 -10.42 22.72 12.15
N LEU A 535 -10.12 23.15 13.38
CA LEU A 535 -9.48 22.30 14.37
C LEU A 535 -10.48 21.28 14.89
N THR A 536 -10.04 20.04 15.02
CA THR A 536 -10.78 18.92 15.60
C THR A 536 -10.61 18.83 17.11
N ALA A 537 -11.45 18.06 17.80
CA ALA A 537 -11.41 17.95 19.26
C ALA A 537 -10.04 17.49 19.81
N ASP A 538 -9.28 16.67 19.08
CA ASP A 538 -7.90 16.30 19.45
C ASP A 538 -6.92 17.46 19.33
N ALA A 539 -7.05 18.29 18.30
CA ALA A 539 -6.24 19.49 18.14
C ALA A 539 -6.55 20.58 19.17
N ARG A 540 -7.79 20.62 19.70
CA ARG A 540 -8.22 21.56 20.75
C ARG A 540 -7.98 21.05 22.19
N GLY A 541 -7.43 19.85 22.36
CA GLY A 541 -7.22 19.25 23.69
C GLY A 541 -8.51 18.72 24.36
N GLU A 542 -9.56 18.49 23.58
CA GLU A 542 -10.91 18.12 24.04
C GLU A 542 -11.24 16.62 23.88
N ILE A 543 -10.22 15.78 23.63
CA ILE A 543 -10.35 14.31 23.43
C ILE A 543 -11.23 13.64 24.48
N LYS A 544 -11.19 14.13 25.73
CA LYS A 544 -11.97 13.59 26.86
C LYS A 544 -13.49 13.56 26.61
N LYS A 545 -14.03 14.41 25.73
CA LYS A 545 -15.46 14.43 25.34
C LYS A 545 -15.85 13.24 24.45
N HIS A 546 -14.88 12.62 23.77
CA HIS A 546 -15.08 11.57 22.76
C HIS A 546 -14.49 10.23 23.19
N LEU A 547 -14.57 9.92 24.48
CA LEU A 547 -14.09 8.64 25.00
C LEU A 547 -15.23 7.62 25.02
N ILE A 548 -14.98 6.46 24.41
CA ILE A 548 -15.92 5.34 24.32
C ILE A 548 -15.44 4.14 25.15
N GLU A 549 -16.37 3.30 25.57
CA GLU A 549 -16.10 2.09 26.38
C GLU A 549 -15.52 0.95 25.54
N GLY A 550 -15.03 -0.08 26.23
CA GLY A 550 -14.44 -1.27 25.62
C GLY A 550 -12.92 -1.14 25.55
N ASN A 551 -12.23 -1.84 26.44
CA ASN A 551 -10.78 -1.87 26.46
C ASN A 551 -10.23 -2.92 25.49
N ILE A 552 -9.51 -2.47 24.46
CA ILE A 552 -8.97 -3.35 23.43
C ILE A 552 -7.57 -3.84 23.80
N VAL A 553 -7.31 -5.13 23.54
CA VAL A 553 -5.97 -5.70 23.49
C VAL A 553 -5.86 -6.50 22.20
N GLU A 554 -4.81 -6.24 21.43
CA GLU A 554 -4.50 -6.97 20.20
C GLU A 554 -3.16 -7.70 20.35
N THR A 555 -3.12 -8.96 19.95
CA THR A 555 -1.88 -9.74 19.79
C THR A 555 -1.98 -10.65 18.58
N ARG A 556 -0.96 -11.47 18.34
CA ARG A 556 -0.84 -12.35 17.18
C ARG A 556 -0.28 -13.70 17.57
N SER A 557 -0.63 -14.75 16.82
CA SER A 557 -0.11 -16.09 17.03
C SER A 557 1.39 -16.14 16.73
N TYR A 558 1.81 -15.62 15.57
CA TYR A 558 3.22 -15.53 15.18
C TYR A 558 3.44 -14.56 14.01
N LEU A 559 4.68 -14.11 13.86
CA LEU A 559 5.14 -13.26 12.76
C LEU A 559 6.13 -14.02 11.87
N ARG A 560 6.02 -13.83 10.56
CA ARG A 560 6.93 -14.36 9.53
C ARG A 560 7.21 -13.26 8.50
N TRP A 561 8.29 -13.40 7.73
CA TRP A 561 8.65 -12.42 6.71
C TRP A 561 9.18 -13.04 5.43
N GLU A 562 9.52 -14.33 5.42
CA GLU A 562 10.07 -15.00 4.25
C GLU A 562 9.06 -15.15 3.12
N ASN A 563 9.44 -15.90 2.07
CA ASN A 563 8.65 -16.08 0.86
C ASN A 563 7.15 -16.39 1.14
N PRO A 564 6.24 -15.44 0.84
CA PRO A 564 4.81 -15.60 1.14
C PRO A 564 4.14 -16.64 0.23
N PRO A 565 2.95 -17.15 0.63
CA PRO A 565 2.10 -17.95 -0.23
C PRO A 565 1.66 -17.19 -1.49
N LEU A 566 1.18 -17.93 -2.49
CA LEU A 566 0.67 -17.35 -3.74
C LEU A 566 -0.84 -17.53 -3.88
N ALA A 567 -1.50 -16.50 -4.40
CA ALA A 567 -2.92 -16.52 -4.71
C ALA A 567 -3.22 -15.73 -6.00
N VAL A 568 -4.42 -15.87 -6.53
CA VAL A 568 -4.89 -15.03 -7.64
C VAL A 568 -5.45 -13.73 -7.05
N ASN A 569 -4.99 -12.57 -7.55
CA ASN A 569 -5.48 -11.25 -7.17
C ASN A 569 -6.75 -10.85 -7.95
N GLY A 570 -7.28 -9.66 -7.66
CA GLY A 570 -8.44 -9.09 -8.36
C GLY A 570 -8.26 -8.92 -9.87
N GLU A 571 -7.01 -8.73 -10.32
CA GLU A 571 -6.61 -8.58 -11.72
C GLU A 571 -6.45 -9.92 -12.46
N ASN A 572 -6.82 -11.04 -11.82
CA ASN A 572 -6.68 -12.40 -12.35
C ASN A 572 -5.21 -12.84 -12.58
N ARG A 573 -4.27 -12.27 -11.83
CA ARG A 573 -2.84 -12.61 -11.84
C ARG A 573 -2.40 -13.26 -10.54
N ILE A 574 -1.39 -14.11 -10.64
CA ILE A 574 -0.77 -14.75 -9.48
C ILE A 574 0.13 -13.73 -8.78
N SER A 575 -0.17 -13.47 -7.51
CA SER A 575 0.48 -12.50 -6.63
C SER A 575 0.91 -13.15 -5.31
N PRO A 576 1.86 -12.55 -4.56
CA PRO A 576 2.03 -12.83 -3.14
C PRO A 576 0.74 -12.58 -2.38
N ALA A 577 0.47 -13.41 -1.39
CA ALA A 577 -0.60 -13.20 -0.44
C ALA A 577 -0.07 -13.25 0.99
N VAL A 578 -0.67 -12.45 1.88
CA VAL A 578 -0.31 -12.40 3.31
C VAL A 578 -1.58 -12.45 4.15
N PRO A 579 -1.50 -12.79 5.45
CA PRO A 579 -2.60 -12.58 6.36
C PRO A 579 -3.16 -11.16 6.27
N GLY A 580 -4.43 -11.05 5.89
CA GLY A 580 -5.24 -9.84 5.97
C GLY A 580 -5.84 -9.73 7.37
N CYS A 581 -7.18 -9.66 7.44
CA CYS A 581 -7.91 -9.72 8.70
C CYS A 581 -8.11 -11.19 9.13
N GLN A 582 -7.08 -11.84 9.68
CA GLN A 582 -7.19 -13.18 10.29
C GLN A 582 -7.56 -13.10 11.77
N THR A 583 -8.78 -12.71 12.11
CA THR A 583 -9.16 -12.36 13.49
C THR A 583 -9.75 -13.53 14.29
N THR A 584 -9.29 -13.71 15.53
CA THR A 584 -10.07 -14.32 16.62
C THR A 584 -10.60 -13.21 17.51
N VAL A 585 -11.87 -13.31 17.89
CA VAL A 585 -12.56 -12.27 18.65
C VAL A 585 -12.96 -12.80 20.02
N THR A 586 -12.50 -12.12 21.06
CA THR A 586 -12.95 -12.30 22.43
C THR A 586 -13.64 -11.02 22.89
N VAL A 587 -14.89 -11.12 23.31
CA VAL A 587 -15.66 -10.00 23.84
C VAL A 587 -16.03 -10.31 25.27
N ILE A 588 -15.61 -9.46 26.20
CA ILE A 588 -15.97 -9.58 27.62
C ILE A 588 -17.10 -8.60 27.89
N GLY A 589 -18.22 -9.13 28.40
CA GLY A 589 -19.40 -8.38 28.79
C GLY A 589 -19.17 -7.55 30.05
N LYS A 590 -20.17 -6.76 30.43
CA LYS A 590 -20.08 -5.85 31.59
C LYS A 590 -19.93 -6.60 32.92
N ASP A 591 -20.41 -7.84 32.98
CA ASP A 591 -20.30 -8.70 34.16
C ASP A 591 -18.94 -9.41 34.28
N GLY A 592 -18.01 -9.15 33.35
CA GLY A 592 -16.68 -9.76 33.31
C GLY A 592 -16.66 -11.15 32.66
N LYS A 593 -17.78 -11.66 32.15
CA LYS A 593 -17.83 -12.96 31.47
C LYS A 593 -17.63 -12.82 29.95
N PRO A 594 -17.03 -13.81 29.30
CA PRO A 594 -16.88 -13.81 27.85
C PRO A 594 -18.23 -14.05 27.16
N LEU A 595 -18.64 -13.10 26.31
CA LEU A 595 -19.76 -13.23 25.35
C LEU A 595 -19.29 -13.96 24.08
N LEU A 596 -18.06 -13.67 23.67
CA LEU A 596 -17.32 -14.42 22.65
C LEU A 596 -15.95 -14.77 23.24
N LEU A 597 -15.46 -15.97 22.95
CA LEU A 597 -14.15 -16.44 23.39
C LEU A 597 -13.42 -17.07 22.21
N ASN A 598 -12.30 -16.48 21.81
CA ASN A 598 -11.49 -16.93 20.67
C ASN A 598 -12.33 -17.25 19.42
N HIS A 599 -13.36 -16.46 19.17
CA HIS A 599 -14.37 -16.76 18.16
C HIS A 599 -13.88 -16.36 16.77
N ILE A 600 -14.05 -17.26 15.79
CA ILE A 600 -13.90 -16.94 14.37
C ILE A 600 -15.28 -17.06 13.74
N PHE A 601 -15.76 -15.99 13.13
CA PHE A 601 -17.07 -16.00 12.47
C PHE A 601 -17.06 -16.83 11.18
N ARG A 602 -18.25 -17.27 10.76
CA ARG A 602 -18.48 -17.89 9.45
C ARG A 602 -19.49 -17.07 8.67
N ILE A 603 -19.23 -16.90 7.37
CA ILE A 603 -20.11 -16.17 6.45
C ILE A 603 -20.78 -17.21 5.53
N PRO A 604 -22.10 -17.41 5.62
CA PRO A 604 -22.79 -18.40 4.79
C PRO A 604 -22.88 -17.96 3.32
N ASN A 605 -22.91 -18.93 2.41
CA ASN A 605 -23.17 -18.76 0.97
C ASN A 605 -22.20 -17.81 0.23
N VAL A 606 -20.96 -17.68 0.71
CA VAL A 606 -19.88 -16.96 0.02
C VAL A 606 -18.77 -17.93 -0.41
N GLU A 607 -18.03 -17.56 -1.46
CA GLU A 607 -16.82 -18.27 -1.93
C GLU A 607 -17.02 -19.79 -2.15
N GLY A 608 -18.25 -20.21 -2.47
CA GLY A 608 -18.59 -21.62 -2.70
C GLY A 608 -18.76 -22.47 -1.44
N ALA A 609 -18.76 -21.87 -0.24
CA ALA A 609 -18.82 -22.60 1.03
C ALA A 609 -20.24 -23.09 1.46
N GLY A 610 -21.28 -22.75 0.69
CA GLY A 610 -22.68 -23.10 1.00
C GLY A 610 -23.15 -22.60 2.37
N GLU A 611 -24.15 -23.26 2.95
CA GLU A 611 -24.74 -22.86 4.24
C GLU A 611 -23.78 -22.95 5.43
N LYS A 612 -22.80 -23.88 5.38
CA LYS A 612 -21.76 -24.01 6.43
C LYS A 612 -20.93 -22.73 6.54
N GLY A 613 -20.75 -22.02 5.43
CA GLY A 613 -20.08 -20.73 5.37
C GLY A 613 -18.56 -20.79 5.46
N GLN A 614 -17.93 -19.79 4.85
CA GLN A 614 -16.48 -19.62 4.86
C GLN A 614 -16.05 -19.01 6.20
N LEU A 615 -14.88 -19.41 6.70
CA LEU A 615 -14.26 -18.68 7.81
C LEU A 615 -14.01 -17.23 7.41
N ALA A 616 -14.45 -16.31 8.26
CA ALA A 616 -14.30 -14.87 8.12
C ALA A 616 -12.86 -14.40 8.44
N ILE A 617 -11.85 -15.19 8.07
CA ILE A 617 -10.43 -14.84 8.18
C ILE A 617 -9.86 -14.79 6.77
N ASP A 618 -8.97 -13.83 6.51
CA ASP A 618 -8.54 -13.51 5.15
C ASP A 618 -7.05 -13.70 4.92
N ILE A 619 -6.70 -14.33 3.79
CA ILE A 619 -5.39 -14.26 3.16
C ILE A 619 -5.50 -13.32 1.97
N SER A 620 -4.95 -12.11 2.11
CA SER A 620 -5.10 -11.05 1.11
C SER A 620 -3.94 -11.05 0.10
N PRO A 621 -4.23 -11.09 -1.22
CA PRO A 621 -3.29 -10.69 -2.27
C PRO A 621 -2.73 -9.28 -2.04
N ILE A 622 -1.43 -9.10 -2.29
CA ILE A 622 -0.73 -7.85 -1.97
C ILE A 622 0.52 -7.61 -2.83
N GLN A 623 0.84 -6.33 -3.09
CA GLN A 623 2.17 -5.84 -3.43
C GLN A 623 2.95 -5.54 -2.13
N PRO A 624 3.98 -6.34 -1.74
CA PRO A 624 4.65 -6.22 -0.43
C PRO A 624 5.55 -4.99 -0.20
N HIS A 625 5.92 -4.26 -1.25
CA HIS A 625 6.85 -3.14 -1.28
C HIS A 625 8.26 -3.51 -0.81
N THR A 626 8.74 -4.66 -1.24
CA THR A 626 10.06 -5.22 -0.89
C THR A 626 10.83 -5.68 -2.12
N VAL A 627 10.54 -5.07 -3.27
CA VAL A 627 11.08 -5.44 -4.58
C VAL A 627 12.60 -5.36 -4.55
N GLN A 628 13.27 -6.41 -5.02
CA GLN A 628 14.72 -6.44 -5.19
C GLN A 628 15.11 -6.74 -6.63
N LYS A 629 16.39 -6.48 -6.94
CA LYS A 629 16.99 -6.87 -8.21
C LYS A 629 17.08 -8.39 -8.33
N GLU A 630 17.36 -9.08 -7.23
CA GLU A 630 17.31 -10.54 -7.14
C GLU A 630 15.85 -11.00 -6.99
N SER A 631 15.47 -12.01 -7.76
CA SER A 631 14.18 -12.69 -7.60
C SER A 631 14.26 -13.82 -6.57
N ARG A 632 13.10 -14.28 -6.09
CA ARG A 632 13.00 -15.55 -5.37
C ARG A 632 13.43 -16.73 -6.26
N SER A 633 14.02 -17.75 -5.65
CA SER A 633 14.46 -18.98 -6.33
C SER A 633 13.28 -19.78 -6.90
N CYS A 634 13.47 -20.53 -7.98
CA CYS A 634 12.43 -21.39 -8.55
C CYS A 634 11.82 -22.36 -7.52
N GLU A 635 12.67 -22.96 -6.67
CA GLU A 635 12.33 -23.90 -5.61
C GLU A 635 11.34 -23.29 -4.61
N SER A 636 11.53 -22.01 -4.28
CA SER A 636 10.66 -21.31 -3.33
C SER A 636 9.19 -21.26 -3.78
N CYS A 637 8.91 -21.39 -5.08
CA CYS A 637 7.55 -21.46 -5.63
C CYS A 637 7.17 -22.90 -5.96
N HIS A 638 8.04 -23.60 -6.67
CA HIS A 638 7.73 -24.87 -7.29
C HIS A 638 7.89 -26.08 -6.38
N THR A 639 8.59 -25.93 -5.24
CA THR A 639 8.82 -27.02 -4.28
C THR A 639 8.31 -26.75 -2.87
N ASN A 640 7.72 -25.57 -2.63
CA ASN A 640 7.28 -25.15 -1.32
C ASN A 640 5.75 -25.29 -1.14
N PRO A 641 5.26 -26.10 -0.18
CA PRO A 641 3.82 -26.22 0.08
C PRO A 641 3.17 -24.89 0.49
N VAL A 642 3.91 -23.98 1.13
CA VAL A 642 3.40 -22.63 1.49
C VAL A 642 3.02 -21.86 0.24
N ALA A 643 3.86 -21.88 -0.81
CA ALA A 643 3.57 -21.20 -2.08
C ALA A 643 2.27 -21.70 -2.74
N MET A 644 1.89 -22.95 -2.48
CA MET A 644 0.66 -23.58 -3.00
C MET A 644 -0.58 -23.34 -2.12
N GLY A 645 -0.40 -22.72 -0.95
CA GLY A 645 -1.45 -22.44 0.03
C GLY A 645 -1.76 -23.57 1.01
N TYR A 646 -0.96 -24.64 1.00
CA TYR A 646 -1.11 -25.79 1.90
C TYR A 646 -0.61 -25.51 3.33
N GLY A 647 -0.09 -24.31 3.59
CA GLY A 647 0.49 -23.94 4.87
C GLY A 647 1.88 -24.54 5.10
N ILE A 648 2.48 -24.16 6.23
CA ILE A 648 3.81 -24.58 6.64
C ILE A 648 3.81 -26.10 6.86
N GLU A 649 4.72 -26.82 6.19
CA GLU A 649 4.78 -28.30 6.23
C GLU A 649 3.42 -28.97 5.98
N ARG A 650 2.58 -28.37 5.11
CA ARG A 650 1.21 -28.85 4.82
C ARG A 650 0.29 -28.89 6.06
N GLY A 651 0.62 -28.10 7.07
CA GLY A 651 -0.05 -28.09 8.37
C GLY A 651 0.28 -29.30 9.27
N LYS A 652 1.15 -30.23 8.85
CA LYS A 652 1.41 -31.48 9.58
C LYS A 652 2.16 -31.32 10.90
N ILE A 653 2.82 -30.18 11.09
CA ILE A 653 3.55 -29.87 12.32
C ILE A 653 2.66 -29.22 13.39
N TYR A 654 1.42 -28.87 13.05
CA TYR A 654 0.48 -28.23 13.96
C TYR A 654 -0.57 -29.22 14.45
N GLU A 655 -0.82 -29.18 15.76
CA GLU A 655 -1.99 -29.81 16.36
C GLU A 655 -3.26 -29.02 16.03
N ASN A 656 -4.41 -29.69 16.13
CA ASN A 656 -5.71 -29.11 15.80
C ASN A 656 -6.08 -27.97 16.78
N PRO A 657 -6.12 -26.69 16.34
CA PRO A 657 -6.37 -25.54 17.24
C PRO A 657 -7.78 -25.49 17.83
N SER A 658 -8.72 -26.26 17.30
CA SER A 658 -10.08 -26.39 17.85
C SER A 658 -10.13 -27.17 19.16
N LYS A 659 -9.03 -27.85 19.54
CA LYS A 659 -8.91 -28.61 20.78
C LYS A 659 -8.09 -27.83 21.81
N PRO A 660 -8.49 -27.83 23.10
CA PRO A 660 -7.66 -27.25 24.14
C PRO A 660 -6.42 -28.11 24.37
N TYR A 661 -5.34 -27.48 24.82
CA TYR A 661 -4.12 -28.17 25.22
C TYR A 661 -3.81 -27.90 26.69
N VAL A 662 -3.57 -28.97 27.43
CA VAL A 662 -3.23 -28.96 28.85
C VAL A 662 -1.79 -29.44 28.99
N VAL A 663 -0.97 -28.66 29.69
CA VAL A 663 0.38 -29.05 30.08
C VAL A 663 0.33 -29.39 31.57
N GLU A 664 0.42 -30.66 31.90
CA GLU A 664 0.33 -31.15 33.28
C GLU A 664 1.08 -32.48 33.42
N LEU A 665 1.33 -32.93 34.66
CA LEU A 665 1.78 -34.28 34.95
C LEU A 665 0.79 -35.32 34.38
N THR A 666 1.28 -36.09 33.41
CA THR A 666 0.52 -37.18 32.78
C THR A 666 1.19 -38.52 33.03
N THR A 667 0.38 -39.59 33.05
CA THR A 667 0.89 -40.96 32.86
C THR A 667 1.47 -41.13 31.44
N PRO A 668 2.25 -42.20 31.19
CA PRO A 668 2.76 -42.48 29.83
C PRO A 668 1.67 -42.64 28.75
N ASP A 669 0.44 -43.03 29.13
CA ASP A 669 -0.73 -43.09 28.24
C ASP A 669 -1.50 -41.75 28.13
N GLY A 670 -0.98 -40.66 28.70
CA GLY A 670 -1.51 -39.31 28.53
C GLY A 670 -2.65 -38.91 29.48
N LYS A 671 -2.93 -39.70 30.52
CA LYS A 671 -3.95 -39.32 31.53
C LYS A 671 -3.37 -38.30 32.50
N ILE A 672 -4.08 -37.18 32.66
CA ILE A 672 -3.71 -36.15 33.62
C ILE A 672 -3.85 -36.71 35.04
N ILE A 673 -2.76 -36.68 35.82
CA ILE A 673 -2.69 -37.23 37.17
C ILE A 673 -3.38 -36.29 38.19
N PRO A 674 -3.13 -34.96 38.19
CA PRO A 674 -3.76 -34.06 39.15
C PRO A 674 -5.24 -33.84 38.83
N LYS A 675 -6.07 -33.77 39.88
CA LYS A 675 -7.50 -33.41 39.74
C LYS A 675 -7.72 -31.90 39.56
N LYS A 676 -6.72 -31.09 39.90
CA LYS A 676 -6.75 -29.62 39.81
C LYS A 676 -5.66 -29.17 38.86
N TYR A 677 -6.02 -28.83 37.64
CA TYR A 677 -5.11 -28.30 36.63
C TYR A 677 -5.80 -27.18 35.86
N LYS A 678 -5.04 -26.47 35.03
CA LYS A 678 -5.55 -25.42 34.15
C LYS A 678 -5.24 -25.76 32.70
N THR A 679 -6.09 -25.31 31.80
CA THR A 679 -5.80 -25.33 30.36
C THR A 679 -4.70 -24.33 30.04
N GLN A 680 -3.66 -24.77 29.33
CA GLN A 680 -2.54 -23.91 28.94
C GLN A 680 -2.86 -23.13 27.66
N ILE A 681 -3.48 -23.79 26.68
CA ILE A 681 -3.91 -23.17 25.42
C ILE A 681 -5.39 -23.48 25.21
N ASN A 682 -6.22 -22.44 25.21
CA ASN A 682 -7.65 -22.59 24.95
C ASN A 682 -7.92 -22.87 23.47
N SER A 683 -9.03 -23.56 23.20
CA SER A 683 -9.44 -23.87 21.84
C SER A 683 -9.91 -22.62 21.07
N ILE A 684 -9.75 -22.71 19.75
CA ILE A 684 -10.33 -21.82 18.75
C ILE A 684 -11.30 -22.67 17.94
N LYS A 685 -12.55 -22.82 18.43
CA LYS A 685 -13.48 -23.87 17.98
C LYS A 685 -13.64 -24.02 16.46
N ASN A 686 -13.61 -22.90 15.73
CA ASN A 686 -13.84 -22.89 14.28
C ASN A 686 -12.56 -23.05 13.44
N LEU A 687 -11.38 -23.16 14.06
CA LEU A 687 -10.10 -23.32 13.38
C LEU A 687 -9.59 -24.77 13.55
N GLU A 688 -9.72 -25.57 12.50
CA GLU A 688 -9.37 -27.01 12.51
C GLU A 688 -7.96 -27.31 11.97
N TYR A 689 -7.26 -26.29 11.46
CA TYR A 689 -5.95 -26.36 10.82
C TYR A 689 -5.13 -25.11 11.15
N ASP A 690 -3.86 -25.09 10.78
CA ASP A 690 -2.99 -23.97 11.07
C ASP A 690 -3.37 -22.69 10.29
N TRP A 691 -3.01 -21.54 10.85
CA TRP A 691 -3.29 -20.21 10.31
C TRP A 691 -2.83 -19.98 8.87
N SER A 692 -1.74 -20.65 8.45
CA SER A 692 -1.10 -20.42 7.16
C SER A 692 -1.72 -21.21 6.02
N ARG A 693 -2.62 -22.16 6.33
CA ARG A 693 -3.30 -22.99 5.34
C ARG A 693 -4.62 -22.36 4.91
N PHE A 694 -4.77 -22.11 3.61
CA PHE A 694 -6.01 -21.56 3.04
C PHE A 694 -6.61 -22.39 1.91
N VAL A 695 -5.95 -23.48 1.55
CA VAL A 695 -6.48 -24.48 0.62
C VAL A 695 -6.05 -25.88 1.04
N SER A 696 -6.92 -26.87 0.85
CA SER A 696 -6.60 -28.29 1.03
C SER A 696 -6.13 -28.95 -0.27
N GLU A 697 -5.61 -30.17 -0.16
CA GLU A 697 -5.02 -30.94 -1.25
C GLU A 697 -6.00 -31.21 -2.40
N ASP A 698 -7.28 -31.40 -2.09
CA ASP A 698 -8.38 -31.56 -3.05
C ASP A 698 -8.83 -30.23 -3.69
N GLY A 699 -8.32 -29.10 -3.19
CA GLY A 699 -8.59 -27.77 -3.68
C GLY A 699 -9.72 -27.02 -2.98
N THR A 700 -10.25 -27.55 -1.87
CA THR A 700 -11.26 -26.84 -1.06
C THR A 700 -10.66 -25.60 -0.40
N GLN A 701 -11.33 -24.45 -0.55
CA GLN A 701 -10.95 -23.20 0.10
C GLN A 701 -11.27 -23.26 1.60
N LEU A 702 -10.26 -23.03 2.43
CA LEU A 702 -10.35 -23.19 3.89
C LEU A 702 -10.65 -21.87 4.60
N GLN A 703 -10.20 -20.75 4.04
CA GLN A 703 -10.50 -19.41 4.53
C GLN A 703 -10.65 -18.45 3.35
N THR A 704 -11.12 -17.23 3.61
CA THR A 704 -11.27 -16.20 2.59
C THR A 704 -9.93 -15.91 1.90
N VAL A 705 -9.95 -15.66 0.59
CA VAL A 705 -8.76 -15.21 -0.15
C VAL A 705 -9.08 -13.93 -0.91
N GLY A 706 -8.89 -12.79 -0.26
CA GLY A 706 -9.12 -11.47 -0.82
C GLY A 706 -10.60 -11.11 -0.95
N HIS A 707 -11.23 -10.68 0.14
CA HIS A 707 -12.65 -10.30 0.17
C HIS A 707 -13.03 -8.96 -0.51
N HIS A 708 -12.12 -8.32 -1.24
CA HIS A 708 -12.41 -7.03 -1.88
C HIS A 708 -12.87 -7.18 -3.34
N PHE A 709 -12.04 -7.81 -4.17
CA PHE A 709 -12.33 -8.00 -5.59
C PHE A 709 -12.86 -9.41 -5.83
N LYS A 710 -13.88 -9.54 -6.69
CA LYS A 710 -14.58 -10.80 -6.93
C LYS A 710 -13.70 -11.94 -7.47
N ASN A 711 -12.61 -11.60 -8.14
CA ASN A 711 -11.72 -12.58 -8.79
C ASN A 711 -10.63 -13.11 -7.86
N SER A 712 -10.46 -12.52 -6.68
CA SER A 712 -9.46 -12.99 -5.74
C SER A 712 -9.83 -14.40 -5.27
N ARG A 713 -8.87 -15.33 -5.31
CA ARG A 713 -9.11 -16.73 -4.98
C ARG A 713 -7.80 -17.48 -4.71
N PRO A 714 -7.84 -18.64 -4.03
CA PRO A 714 -6.71 -19.56 -4.06
C PRO A 714 -6.40 -20.01 -5.49
N LEU A 715 -5.18 -20.49 -5.69
CA LEU A 715 -4.85 -21.25 -6.89
C LEU A 715 -5.83 -22.42 -7.03
N ASN A 716 -6.23 -22.81 -8.23
CA ASN A 716 -7.01 -24.02 -8.44
C ASN A 716 -6.10 -25.25 -8.60
N ASN A 717 -6.69 -26.46 -8.69
CA ASN A 717 -5.90 -27.70 -8.81
C ASN A 717 -5.04 -27.74 -10.07
N LYS A 718 -5.52 -27.19 -11.20
CA LYS A 718 -4.74 -27.14 -12.45
C LYS A 718 -3.54 -26.20 -12.33
N GLU A 719 -3.73 -25.03 -11.71
CA GLU A 719 -2.66 -24.06 -11.45
C GLU A 719 -1.62 -24.64 -10.48
N ARG A 720 -2.05 -25.28 -9.39
CA ARG A 720 -1.14 -25.98 -8.46
C ARG A 720 -0.38 -27.13 -9.11
N ALA A 721 -1.03 -27.92 -9.96
CA ALA A 721 -0.37 -29.01 -10.69
C ALA A 721 0.74 -28.49 -11.62
N LYS A 722 0.56 -27.30 -12.22
CA LYS A 722 1.59 -26.63 -13.03
C LYS A 722 2.73 -26.07 -12.18
N LEU A 723 2.40 -25.60 -10.96
CA LEU A 723 3.35 -25.07 -9.98
C LEU A 723 4.20 -26.18 -9.35
N ASP A 724 3.64 -27.34 -9.02
CA ASP A 724 4.36 -28.41 -8.32
C ASP A 724 5.39 -29.12 -9.22
N ARG A 725 6.67 -28.80 -9.02
CA ARG A 725 7.81 -29.38 -9.76
C ARG A 725 8.85 -30.02 -8.84
N ARG A 726 8.43 -30.55 -7.69
CA ARG A 726 9.32 -31.19 -6.68
C ARG A 726 10.21 -32.34 -7.16
N GLY A 727 10.22 -32.67 -8.46
CA GLY A 727 11.12 -33.64 -9.07
C GLY A 727 12.06 -33.13 -10.18
N VAL A 728 11.96 -31.89 -10.68
CA VAL A 728 12.59 -31.55 -11.98
C VAL A 728 12.56 -30.05 -12.27
N CYS A 729 13.68 -29.33 -12.16
CA CYS A 729 13.73 -27.92 -12.59
C CYS A 729 15.04 -27.57 -13.30
N LEU A 730 16.13 -27.39 -12.56
CA LEU A 730 17.32 -26.79 -13.17
C LEU A 730 18.10 -27.76 -14.07
N SER A 731 18.17 -29.05 -13.72
CA SER A 731 19.04 -30.00 -14.45
C SER A 731 18.57 -30.32 -15.87
N CYS A 732 17.26 -30.22 -16.18
CA CYS A 732 16.71 -30.57 -17.48
C CYS A 732 16.43 -29.38 -18.41
N HIS A 733 16.27 -28.16 -17.86
CA HIS A 733 15.98 -26.93 -18.64
C HIS A 733 17.20 -26.01 -18.84
N GLN A 734 18.41 -26.48 -18.53
CA GLN A 734 19.64 -25.71 -18.76
C GLN A 734 19.96 -25.51 -20.25
N THR A 735 19.46 -26.40 -21.12
CA THR A 735 19.58 -26.32 -22.58
C THR A 735 18.47 -25.41 -23.11
N MET A 736 18.86 -24.31 -23.76
CA MET A 736 17.91 -23.40 -24.38
C MET A 736 17.21 -24.11 -25.54
N PRO A 737 15.87 -24.09 -25.64
CA PRO A 737 15.14 -24.79 -26.70
C PRO A 737 15.68 -24.47 -28.09
N ASP A 738 15.98 -23.20 -28.37
CA ASP A 738 16.44 -22.72 -29.69
C ASP A 738 17.88 -23.15 -30.05
N ARG A 739 18.62 -23.76 -29.11
CA ARG A 739 20.00 -24.19 -29.31
C ARG A 739 20.15 -25.70 -29.45
N ASP A 740 19.07 -26.45 -29.24
CA ASP A 740 19.03 -27.90 -29.42
C ASP A 740 17.85 -28.26 -30.33
N ILE A 741 18.17 -28.86 -31.48
CA ILE A 741 17.17 -29.12 -32.53
C ILE A 741 16.07 -30.07 -32.05
N ALA A 742 16.39 -31.00 -31.14
CA ALA A 742 15.45 -31.98 -30.63
C ALA A 742 14.52 -31.35 -29.58
N VAL A 743 15.07 -30.51 -28.69
CA VAL A 743 14.27 -29.77 -27.71
C VAL A 743 13.36 -28.76 -28.40
N SER A 744 13.87 -28.02 -29.39
CA SER A 744 13.07 -27.08 -30.19
C SER A 744 11.91 -27.76 -30.90
N LEU A 745 12.15 -28.92 -31.51
CA LEU A 745 11.13 -29.68 -32.22
C LEU A 745 10.04 -30.18 -31.25
N MET A 746 10.42 -30.68 -30.08
CA MET A 746 9.46 -31.14 -29.06
C MET A 746 8.55 -30.01 -28.55
N VAL A 747 9.10 -28.84 -28.26
CA VAL A 747 8.31 -27.68 -27.80
C VAL A 747 7.34 -27.24 -28.90
N HIS A 748 7.80 -27.16 -30.14
CA HIS A 748 6.97 -26.73 -31.27
C HIS A 748 5.85 -27.72 -31.58
N VAL A 749 6.12 -29.02 -31.48
CA VAL A 749 5.08 -30.07 -31.64
C VAL A 749 4.04 -29.99 -30.53
N GLY A 750 4.44 -29.73 -29.28
CA GLY A 750 3.50 -29.53 -28.17
C GLY A 750 2.61 -28.30 -28.34
N GLU A 751 3.16 -27.19 -28.83
CA GLU A 751 2.42 -25.96 -29.11
C GLU A 751 1.42 -26.13 -30.27
N ILE A 752 1.80 -26.84 -31.34
CA ILE A 752 0.91 -27.12 -32.49
C ILE A 752 -0.21 -28.10 -32.11
N ALA A 753 0.08 -29.04 -31.22
CA ALA A 753 -0.87 -30.08 -30.82
C ALA A 753 -1.82 -29.67 -29.68
N ASP A 754 -1.71 -28.45 -29.13
CA ASP A 754 -2.48 -27.94 -27.99
C ASP A 754 -2.49 -28.89 -26.76
N ILE A 755 -1.37 -29.58 -26.54
CA ILE A 755 -1.24 -30.56 -25.45
C ILE A 755 -0.84 -29.82 -24.17
N ASP A 756 -1.74 -29.76 -23.18
CA ASP A 756 -1.44 -29.23 -21.85
C ASP A 756 -0.67 -30.29 -21.03
N ILE A 757 0.63 -30.04 -20.79
CA ILE A 757 1.49 -30.97 -20.04
C ILE A 757 1.29 -30.75 -18.53
N ASP A 758 0.48 -31.62 -17.92
CA ASP A 758 0.31 -31.69 -16.47
C ASP A 758 1.44 -32.48 -15.76
N ASN A 759 1.36 -32.60 -14.44
CA ASN A 759 2.41 -33.21 -13.63
C ASN A 759 2.56 -34.73 -13.88
N ASP A 760 1.48 -35.43 -14.23
CA ASP A 760 1.51 -36.87 -14.45
C ASP A 760 2.08 -37.19 -15.82
N MET A 761 1.69 -36.43 -16.85
CA MET A 761 2.31 -36.48 -18.18
C MET A 761 3.80 -36.11 -18.12
N HIS A 762 4.15 -35.08 -17.35
CA HIS A 762 5.55 -34.67 -17.18
C HIS A 762 6.40 -35.75 -16.50
N ARG A 763 5.89 -36.36 -15.42
CA ARG A 763 6.55 -37.50 -14.75
C ARG A 763 6.67 -38.71 -15.66
N PHE A 764 5.65 -39.00 -16.45
CA PHE A 764 5.67 -40.10 -17.41
C PHE A 764 6.75 -39.90 -18.49
N ILE A 765 6.84 -38.71 -19.08
CA ILE A 765 7.86 -38.36 -20.09
C ILE A 765 9.27 -38.49 -19.50
N LEU A 766 9.49 -37.98 -18.28
CA LEU A 766 10.79 -38.09 -17.61
C LEU A 766 11.16 -39.53 -17.27
N HIS A 767 10.21 -40.30 -16.76
CA HIS A 767 10.43 -41.71 -16.46
C HIS A 767 10.85 -42.48 -17.73
N LYS A 768 10.17 -42.23 -18.86
CA LYS A 768 10.52 -42.80 -20.18
C LYS A 768 11.91 -42.35 -20.64
N LEU A 769 12.23 -41.06 -20.55
CA LEU A 769 13.52 -40.51 -20.99
C LEU A 769 14.70 -41.02 -20.16
N ILE A 770 14.54 -41.12 -18.83
CA ILE A 770 15.57 -41.67 -17.93
C ILE A 770 15.81 -43.14 -18.24
N ILE A 771 14.75 -43.93 -18.39
CA ILE A 771 14.87 -45.36 -18.74
C ILE A 771 15.54 -45.52 -20.11
N MET A 772 15.12 -44.75 -21.11
CA MET A 772 15.69 -44.83 -22.45
C MET A 772 17.16 -44.39 -22.48
N GLY A 773 17.51 -43.30 -21.79
CA GLY A 773 18.88 -42.84 -21.65
C GLY A 773 19.77 -43.85 -20.92
N ALA A 774 19.27 -44.48 -19.86
CA ALA A 774 19.97 -45.55 -19.15
C ALA A 774 20.21 -46.76 -20.06
N TRP A 775 19.21 -47.21 -20.82
CA TRP A 775 19.37 -48.31 -21.77
C TRP A 775 20.35 -48.00 -22.89
N VAL A 776 20.33 -46.78 -23.45
CA VAL A 776 21.29 -46.36 -24.47
C VAL A 776 22.72 -46.38 -23.93
N GLN A 777 22.94 -45.88 -22.71
CA GLN A 777 24.26 -45.95 -22.06
C GLN A 777 24.73 -47.39 -21.85
N VAL A 778 23.84 -48.26 -21.35
CA VAL A 778 24.14 -49.70 -21.18
C VAL A 778 24.47 -50.36 -22.51
N LEU A 779 23.69 -50.10 -23.57
CA LEU A 779 23.90 -50.69 -24.90
C LEU A 779 25.18 -50.17 -25.57
N ILE A 780 25.54 -48.89 -25.37
CA ILE A 780 26.81 -48.33 -25.87
C ILE A 780 27.99 -49.00 -25.16
N VAL A 781 27.95 -49.10 -23.82
CA VAL A 781 29.02 -49.76 -23.05
C VAL A 781 29.13 -51.24 -23.39
N ALA A 782 27.99 -51.94 -23.51
CA ALA A 782 27.96 -53.34 -23.92
C ALA A 782 28.48 -53.51 -25.35
N GLY A 783 28.08 -52.65 -26.28
CA GLY A 783 28.54 -52.65 -27.67
C GLY A 783 30.04 -52.38 -27.81
N ILE A 784 30.58 -51.41 -27.07
CA ILE A 784 32.03 -51.12 -27.02
C ILE A 784 32.78 -52.31 -26.43
N SER A 785 32.26 -52.91 -25.36
CA SER A 785 32.87 -54.08 -24.72
C SER A 785 32.89 -55.29 -25.65
N LEU A 786 31.78 -55.56 -26.34
CA LEU A 786 31.68 -56.57 -27.38
C LEU A 786 32.64 -56.30 -28.54
N PHE A 787 32.79 -55.04 -28.96
CA PHE A 787 33.73 -54.67 -30.01
C PHE A 787 35.19 -54.89 -29.56
N ILE A 788 35.55 -54.51 -28.33
CA ILE A 788 36.90 -54.71 -27.77
C ILE A 788 37.23 -56.21 -27.63
N ILE A 789 36.24 -57.07 -27.34
CA ILE A 789 36.45 -58.52 -27.21
C ILE A 789 36.49 -59.21 -28.58
N ILE A 790 35.54 -58.89 -29.47
CA ILE A 790 35.36 -59.58 -30.75
C ILE A 790 36.36 -59.09 -31.80
N PHE A 791 36.75 -57.81 -31.80
CA PHE A 791 37.65 -57.25 -32.81
C PHE A 791 39.06 -57.88 -32.81
N PRO A 792 39.72 -58.13 -31.66
CA PRO A 792 41.00 -58.86 -31.61
C PRO A 792 40.86 -60.33 -32.02
N LEU A 793 39.75 -60.99 -31.64
CA LEU A 793 39.44 -62.37 -32.02
C LEU A 793 39.24 -62.50 -33.53
N TRP A 794 38.48 -61.58 -34.14
CA TRP A 794 38.30 -61.49 -35.58
C TRP A 794 39.61 -61.18 -36.32
N LYS A 795 40.45 -60.29 -35.77
CA LYS A 795 41.77 -59.96 -36.33
C LYS A 795 42.76 -61.13 -36.23
N LYS A 796 42.69 -61.95 -35.19
CA LYS A 796 43.45 -63.22 -35.06
C LYS A 796 42.98 -64.25 -36.10
N LEU A 797 41.67 -64.43 -36.27
CA LEU A 797 41.10 -65.34 -37.27
C LEU A 797 41.45 -64.95 -38.71
N LYS A 798 41.57 -63.64 -39.02
CA LYS A 798 42.02 -63.16 -40.33
C LYS A 798 43.53 -63.29 -40.56
N ARG A 799 44.36 -63.29 -39.51
CA ARG A 799 45.82 -63.48 -39.62
C ARG A 799 46.23 -64.95 -39.76
N GLY A 800 45.35 -65.91 -39.47
CA GLY A 800 45.59 -67.35 -39.71
C GLY A 800 45.22 -67.86 -41.11
N LYS A 801 44.91 -66.96 -42.07
CA LYS A 801 44.56 -67.29 -43.46
C LYS A 801 45.52 -66.68 -44.50
N LYS A 802 46.76 -66.39 -44.12
CA LYS A 802 47.84 -66.05 -45.06
C LYS A 802 48.98 -67.04 -44.92
#